data_AF-A0A1E5UIK7-F1
#
_entry.id   AF-A0A1E5UIK7-F1
#
_cell.length_a   1.000
_cell.length_b   1.000
_cell.length_c   1.000
_cell.angle_alpha   90.00
_cell.angle_beta   90.00
_cell.angle_gamma   90.00
#
_symmetry.space_group_name_H-M   'P 1'
#
loop_
_entity.id
_entity.type
_entity.pdbx_description
1 polymer ?
#
loop_
_entity_poly.entity_id
_entity_poly.type
_entity_poly.pdbx_seq_one_letter_code
_entity_poly.pdbx_strand_id
1 'polypeptide(L)'
;MVEAVAGWLVCPIIKIVMDKAKCCASDRIKWLSDGVPKTLQRLENSLEQLRAVAGFVQQRRGSLDRIGELRAWLQQLIDAVYEARDVLDDFDDSVPQPESPVVRVSRRIFGADERVNRLKDVVEKLEAVHRTSTMLMQAAGLGSGSDSGDLSGHHQPQGRATGSVRHHEHVVLGRDRELQDMVSWLVGASDGDAKLVSVAAITGHGGMGKTTLAQLLFEDQKVISTFELKIWIQPAATDNEFVLTRQLLQSANVDVPHGMMNFNWLQMKLQEEVSSRRFLLVIDDVWNWNREDREGRAFQEMWSKVLAPISRGKTTGSKIVITTRQKMSADLLHASKEVWLHDLPPDAIWSLFKRCAFGEEDIDKQPQILQDIGRKIAEKLKGSGSPMAVKAVGQMLEGSRRDTHWKKVLDMDSFDNVSKTLELCYHNLPEHLQPCFAICSLFPKNWRFKRDKLVKIWMALDFIQADGGKIQLEDAGSDYFDQLVDRSFFHRQKVGRGRYYYIHDLMHDMAEKVSRFDCVRVEDAKKEIPKTIRHLSVSSDTVAQLKNLCWLKRLHTLLILKNPSSPLDQLPGDLLTELKGLRVLGLEGCNIVCLSEKIGNLKYLRYLALCKSITRLPQAVTKLYRLQTLSSPKGSGLEVPEDIINLKRLRHLDMDTSKITGIGKLVHLQGSIKFPVKNEKGHTLADLDGMSGLRKELHIMNLDVVMDQQAACQAGLNKKENVKILELEWNSTGKTVPSVEAEVLDGLEPNQYVKKLLIRRYHGDRSPDWLNTGLKASKFYFKYLHLINCRKWEVLPPLGQLPSLKALHLKEMCSVKKISGDFYGTNSIAFPSLEELEFDDMPQWVEWVQEEKNIDMLPKLRKLKLLNCPELIKVPHLPLSVRKVSVKNTGFVSQLKLSSSSSSKACKFALDTCSATVLTDGLLHQQQVEAIAILRLRNCQDVNFQELQALTSLKRLQISHSSINDEQLGSCLRGLQALTSLEISNCNNIKHLPQMESPDCLTKIHELHIQQCSEFSSLRSLPSFVALESVLIENCSKITMESFSTNFNINSSLRKLSIINCSELESLPSGFPSSLQVLHLIGCKPTLMDQLQLKDGLEWDKIKDFTVMLTVCI
;
A
#
# COMPACT_ATOMS: atom_id res chain seq x y z
N MET A 1 0.33 9.81 37.96
CA MET A 1 0.63 8.57 37.20
C MET A 1 1.16 8.85 35.79
N VAL A 2 0.52 9.72 35.00
CA VAL A 2 0.96 10.05 33.62
C VAL A 2 2.44 10.47 33.60
N GLU A 3 2.91 11.32 34.50
CA GLU A 3 4.30 11.87 34.48
C GLU A 3 5.44 10.86 34.63
N ALA A 4 5.26 9.76 35.38
CA ALA A 4 6.25 8.69 35.46
C ALA A 4 6.51 8.03 34.10
N VAL A 5 5.47 7.94 33.26
CA VAL A 5 5.50 7.33 31.92
C VAL A 5 6.33 8.15 30.92
N ALA A 6 6.37 9.47 31.09
CA ALA A 6 7.17 10.32 30.21
C ALA A 6 8.66 10.32 30.53
N GLY A 7 9.02 10.03 31.79
CA GLY A 7 10.40 9.78 32.17
C GLY A 7 11.04 8.72 31.29
N TRP A 8 10.28 7.68 30.89
CA TRP A 8 10.79 6.54 30.13
C TRP A 8 11.46 6.90 28.80
N LEU A 9 11.13 8.03 28.18
CA LEU A 9 11.78 8.46 26.94
C LEU A 9 13.13 9.14 27.18
N VAL A 10 13.36 9.69 28.38
CA VAL A 10 14.57 10.47 28.72
C VAL A 10 15.82 9.59 28.71
N CYS A 11 15.77 8.41 29.32
CA CYS A 11 16.92 7.50 29.41
C CYS A 11 17.43 7.05 28.02
N PRO A 12 16.56 6.62 27.08
CA PRO A 12 16.94 6.38 25.69
C PRO A 12 17.58 7.59 25.00
N ILE A 13 17.03 8.79 25.19
CA ILE A 13 17.59 10.01 24.58
C ILE A 13 18.98 10.30 25.17
N ILE A 14 19.15 10.19 26.49
CA ILE A 14 20.47 10.33 27.14
C ILE A 14 21.47 9.34 26.53
N LYS A 15 21.08 8.09 26.32
CA LYS A 15 21.92 7.07 25.66
C LYS A 15 22.37 7.52 24.27
N ILE A 16 21.44 8.00 23.44
CA ILE A 16 21.76 8.51 22.10
C ILE A 16 22.80 9.64 22.17
N VAL A 17 22.65 10.55 23.13
CA VAL A 17 23.61 11.66 23.33
C VAL A 17 24.96 11.16 23.83
N MET A 18 24.98 10.20 24.76
CA MET A 18 26.21 9.57 25.25
C MET A 18 26.96 8.85 24.13
N ASP A 19 26.27 8.05 23.32
CA ASP A 19 26.90 7.30 22.24
C ASP A 19 27.46 8.25 21.17
N LYS A 20 26.76 9.37 20.92
CA LYS A 20 27.28 10.46 20.08
C LYS A 20 28.51 11.14 20.68
N ALA A 21 28.51 11.42 21.99
CA ALA A 21 29.67 11.98 22.68
C ALA A 21 30.88 11.05 22.57
N LYS A 22 30.68 9.74 22.74
CA LYS A 22 31.72 8.72 22.57
C LYS A 22 32.26 8.67 21.15
N CYS A 23 31.40 8.75 20.13
CA CYS A 23 31.83 8.86 18.74
C CYS A 23 32.72 10.10 18.54
N CYS A 24 32.27 11.28 18.98
CA CYS A 24 33.08 12.51 18.92
C CYS A 24 34.41 12.37 19.67
N ALA A 25 34.41 11.68 20.82
CA ALA A 25 35.59 11.44 21.63
C ALA A 25 36.53 10.37 21.06
N SER A 26 36.08 9.52 20.12
CA SER A 26 36.89 8.51 19.45
C SER A 26 37.66 9.08 18.25
N ASP A 27 37.18 10.17 17.65
CA ASP A 27 37.86 10.95 16.59
C ASP A 27 39.03 11.81 17.14
N ARG A 28 39.76 11.29 18.13
CA ARG A 28 40.75 11.99 18.99
C ARG A 28 41.81 12.78 18.24
N ILE A 29 42.13 12.43 17.00
CA ILE A 29 43.24 13.04 16.24
C ILE A 29 42.96 14.52 15.88
N LYS A 30 41.70 14.99 15.85
CA LYS A 30 41.38 16.37 15.45
C LYS A 30 41.54 17.44 16.54
N TRP A 31 41.50 17.11 17.84
CA TRP A 31 41.20 18.10 18.90
C TRP A 31 42.12 18.05 20.14
N LEU A 32 43.33 17.52 19.98
CA LEU A 32 44.26 17.23 21.09
C LEU A 32 44.75 18.47 21.89
N SER A 33 44.53 19.70 21.43
CA SER A 33 45.15 20.90 22.05
C SER A 33 44.27 21.72 23.00
N ASP A 34 42.93 21.57 23.02
CA ASP A 34 42.04 22.64 23.56
C ASP A 34 41.13 22.22 24.74
N GLY A 35 41.44 21.12 25.44
CA GLY A 35 40.65 20.66 26.59
C GLY A 35 39.28 20.04 26.28
N VAL A 36 38.90 19.97 24.99
CA VAL A 36 37.66 19.32 24.49
C VAL A 36 37.50 17.87 24.97
N PRO A 37 38.54 17.01 24.97
CA PRO A 37 38.40 15.64 25.48
C PRO A 37 37.99 15.58 26.95
N LYS A 38 38.51 16.49 27.79
CA LYS A 38 38.15 16.56 29.22
C LYS A 38 36.70 17.00 29.40
N THR A 39 36.24 17.98 28.61
CA THR A 39 34.84 18.44 28.67
C THR A 39 33.86 17.38 28.16
N LEU A 40 34.20 16.64 27.10
CA LEU A 40 33.41 15.50 26.62
C LEU A 40 33.33 14.39 27.67
N GLN A 41 34.44 14.09 28.35
CA GLN A 41 34.44 13.12 29.45
C GLN A 41 33.57 13.58 30.63
N ARG A 42 33.59 14.88 30.97
CA ARG A 42 32.67 15.44 31.97
C ARG A 42 31.21 15.30 31.53
N LEU A 43 30.90 15.59 30.26
CA LEU A 43 29.56 15.41 29.69
C LEU A 43 29.09 13.95 29.85
N GLU A 44 29.92 12.99 29.47
CA GLU A 44 29.62 11.56 29.60
C GLU A 44 29.31 11.18 31.05
N ASN A 45 30.16 11.60 32.00
CA ASN A 45 29.95 11.33 33.43
C ASN A 45 28.64 11.95 33.95
N SER A 46 28.34 13.20 33.59
CA SER A 46 27.10 13.87 34.01
C SER A 46 25.87 13.17 33.43
N LEU A 47 25.92 12.74 32.16
CA LEU A 47 24.84 11.99 31.52
C LEU A 47 24.64 10.62 32.15
N GLU A 48 25.70 9.90 32.52
CA GLU A 48 25.62 8.63 33.24
C GLU A 48 24.92 8.77 34.60
N GLN A 49 25.32 9.79 35.37
CA GLN A 49 24.70 10.08 36.67
C GLN A 49 23.23 10.45 36.53
N LEU A 50 22.89 11.36 35.61
CA LEU A 50 21.51 11.77 35.35
C LEU A 50 20.65 10.63 34.83
N ARG A 51 21.22 9.72 34.04
CA ARG A 51 20.53 8.52 33.58
C ARG A 51 20.20 7.58 34.73
N ALA A 52 21.12 7.37 35.67
CA ALA A 52 20.88 6.56 36.86
C ALA A 52 19.75 7.16 37.72
N VAL A 53 19.77 8.48 37.93
CA VAL A 53 18.71 9.19 38.67
C VAL A 53 17.38 9.10 37.94
N ALA A 54 17.34 9.37 36.63
CA ALA A 54 16.12 9.27 35.83
C ALA A 54 15.54 7.85 35.85
N GLY A 55 16.39 6.82 35.75
CA GLY A 55 15.98 5.42 35.87
C GLY A 55 15.36 5.09 37.24
N PHE A 56 15.94 5.61 38.33
CA PHE A 56 15.37 5.44 39.67
C PHE A 56 14.01 6.12 39.83
N VAL A 57 13.87 7.36 39.32
CA VAL A 57 12.61 8.12 39.30
C VAL A 57 11.53 7.36 38.52
N GLN A 58 11.90 6.70 37.42
CA GLN A 58 10.98 5.96 36.56
C GLN A 58 10.46 4.65 37.18
N GLN A 59 11.18 4.07 38.15
CA GLN A 59 10.85 2.77 38.76
C GLN A 59 9.86 2.89 39.93
N ARG A 60 9.69 4.05 40.57
CA ARG A 60 8.75 4.20 41.70
C ARG A 60 7.37 4.66 41.22
N ARG A 61 6.36 3.80 41.40
CA ARG A 61 4.93 4.09 41.18
C ARG A 61 4.22 4.19 42.53
N GLY A 62 3.60 5.34 42.80
CA GLY A 62 2.71 5.55 43.95
C GLY A 62 3.04 6.80 44.75
N SER A 63 2.02 7.64 44.97
CA SER A 63 2.00 8.88 45.77
C SER A 63 3.15 9.86 45.55
N LEU A 64 2.92 10.85 44.67
CA LEU A 64 3.70 12.07 44.63
C LEU A 64 2.70 13.23 44.61
N ASP A 65 2.36 13.74 45.79
CA ASP A 65 1.70 15.05 45.93
C ASP A 65 2.59 16.21 45.38
N ARG A 66 3.81 15.90 44.90
CA ARG A 66 4.76 16.83 44.26
C ARG A 66 4.98 16.58 42.76
N ILE A 67 3.93 16.17 42.05
CA ILE A 67 3.85 16.02 40.58
C ILE A 67 4.45 17.24 39.84
N GLY A 68 4.18 18.47 40.30
CA GLY A 68 4.65 19.70 39.64
C GLY A 68 6.17 19.88 39.62
N GLU A 69 6.85 19.65 40.75
CA GLU A 69 8.30 19.85 40.89
C GLU A 69 9.09 18.80 40.09
N LEU A 70 8.67 17.53 40.16
CA LEU A 70 9.28 16.44 39.40
C LEU A 70 9.10 16.65 37.89
N ARG A 71 7.91 17.11 37.47
CA ARG A 71 7.64 17.46 36.08
C ARG A 71 8.54 18.59 35.58
N ALA A 72 8.71 19.65 36.37
CA ALA A 72 9.60 20.75 36.04
C ALA A 72 11.05 20.29 35.91
N TRP A 73 11.51 19.42 36.82
CA TRP A 73 12.86 18.84 36.77
C TRP A 73 13.06 17.95 35.53
N LEU A 74 12.12 17.05 35.23
CA LEU A 74 12.18 16.20 34.03
C LEU A 74 12.24 17.05 32.75
N GLN A 75 11.48 18.15 32.70
CA GLN A 75 11.51 19.06 31.56
C GLN A 75 12.87 19.75 31.41
N GLN A 76 13.47 20.21 32.53
CA GLN A 76 14.81 20.80 32.52
C GLN A 76 15.89 19.80 32.08
N LEU A 77 15.78 18.55 32.51
CA LEU A 77 16.67 17.46 32.08
C LEU A 77 16.54 17.22 30.58
N ILE A 78 15.32 17.04 30.07
CA ILE A 78 15.07 16.86 28.64
C ILE A 78 15.65 18.04 27.84
N ASP A 79 15.41 19.27 28.29
CA ASP A 79 15.92 20.46 27.63
C ASP A 79 17.45 20.48 27.57
N ALA A 80 18.13 20.18 28.69
CA ALA A 80 19.58 20.15 28.77
C ALA A 80 20.20 19.02 27.92
N VAL A 81 19.56 17.85 27.87
CA VAL A 81 20.02 16.71 27.06
C VAL A 81 19.90 17.02 25.56
N TYR A 82 18.79 17.63 25.12
CA TYR A 82 18.65 18.06 23.73
C TYR A 82 19.63 19.18 23.37
N GLU A 83 19.92 20.10 24.30
CA GLU A 83 20.93 21.14 24.07
C GLU A 83 22.34 20.55 23.94
N ALA A 84 22.68 19.54 24.75
CA ALA A 84 23.93 18.78 24.62
C ALA A 84 24.02 18.12 23.25
N ARG A 85 22.91 17.55 22.79
CA ARG A 85 22.79 16.95 21.47
C ARG A 85 23.04 17.96 20.33
N ASP A 86 22.44 19.15 20.44
CA ASP A 86 22.61 20.24 19.47
C ASP A 86 24.05 20.73 19.42
N VAL A 87 24.70 20.84 20.58
CA VAL A 87 26.12 21.23 20.66
C VAL A 87 27.01 20.14 20.08
N LEU A 88 26.78 18.85 20.39
CA LEU A 88 27.53 17.74 19.80
C LEU A 88 27.42 17.69 18.28
N ASP A 89 26.31 18.17 17.72
CA ASP A 89 26.15 18.30 16.29
C ASP A 89 27.17 19.27 15.67
N ASP A 90 27.63 20.30 16.37
CA ASP A 90 28.65 21.24 15.87
C ASP A 90 30.06 20.63 15.80
N PHE A 91 30.26 19.44 16.39
CA PHE A 91 31.52 18.70 16.38
C PHE A 91 31.56 17.60 15.33
N ASP A 92 30.41 17.21 14.76
CA ASP A 92 30.28 16.19 13.70
C ASP A 92 30.76 16.70 12.31
N ASP A 93 31.69 17.65 12.26
CA ASP A 93 32.18 18.28 11.03
C ASP A 93 33.33 17.46 10.41
N SER A 94 32.94 16.53 9.54
CA SER A 94 33.83 15.88 8.57
C SER A 94 34.02 16.69 7.28
N VAL A 95 33.39 17.87 7.15
CA VAL A 95 33.48 18.74 5.97
C VAL A 95 34.14 20.06 6.37
N PRO A 96 35.28 20.45 5.77
CA PRO A 96 35.79 21.80 5.91
C PRO A 96 34.77 22.74 5.28
N GLN A 97 34.10 23.56 6.08
CA GLN A 97 33.45 24.74 5.51
C GLN A 97 34.53 25.59 4.82
N PRO A 98 34.23 26.24 3.69
CA PRO A 98 35.13 27.23 3.10
C PRO A 98 35.22 28.42 4.07
N GLU A 99 36.09 28.30 5.07
CA GLU A 99 36.41 29.36 6.00
C GLU A 99 37.43 30.29 5.34
N SER A 100 37.14 31.59 5.38
CA SER A 100 38.09 32.62 5.01
C SER A 100 39.41 32.44 5.79
N PRO A 101 40.58 32.64 5.16
CA PRO A 101 41.89 32.59 5.84
C PRO A 101 41.95 33.49 7.09
N VAL A 102 41.19 34.59 7.09
CA VAL A 102 41.12 35.56 8.19
C VAL A 102 40.44 34.95 9.42
N VAL A 103 39.40 34.11 9.23
CA VAL A 103 38.67 33.42 10.31
C VAL A 103 39.53 32.32 10.94
N ARG A 104 40.37 31.66 10.13
CA ARG A 104 41.35 30.67 10.63
C ARG A 104 42.44 31.31 11.49
N VAL A 105 42.87 32.52 11.13
CA VAL A 105 43.91 33.28 11.84
C VAL A 105 43.36 33.88 13.13
N SER A 106 42.16 34.45 13.13
CA SER A 106 41.52 34.97 14.36
C SER A 106 41.23 33.87 15.39
N ARG A 107 40.83 32.67 14.94
CA ARG A 107 40.62 31.49 15.81
C ARG A 107 41.90 30.99 16.49
N ARG A 108 43.09 31.30 15.95
CA ARG A 108 44.39 30.96 16.55
C ARG A 108 44.93 32.04 17.50
N ILE A 109 44.44 33.27 17.40
CA ILE A 109 45.04 34.44 18.10
C ILE A 109 44.17 34.93 19.27
N PHE A 110 42.84 34.78 19.22
CA PHE A 110 41.93 35.33 20.23
C PHE A 110 40.93 34.30 20.79
N GLY A 111 41.33 33.58 21.84
CA GLY A 111 40.39 32.98 22.80
C GLY A 111 39.60 31.74 22.35
N ALA A 112 39.12 30.97 23.34
CA ALA A 112 38.51 29.65 23.20
C ALA A 112 37.43 29.53 22.10
N ASP A 113 37.46 28.43 21.34
CA ASP A 113 36.45 28.07 20.33
C ASP A 113 35.03 28.16 20.92
N GLU A 114 34.16 28.97 20.31
CA GLU A 114 32.78 29.22 20.73
C GLU A 114 31.99 27.91 20.94
N ARG A 115 32.30 26.86 20.16
CA ARG A 115 31.69 25.52 20.32
C ARG A 115 32.11 24.87 21.64
N VAL A 116 33.35 25.07 22.06
CA VAL A 116 33.89 24.51 23.31
C VAL A 116 33.32 25.24 24.51
N ASN A 117 33.11 26.55 24.42
CA ASN A 117 32.40 27.31 25.46
C ASN A 117 30.94 26.85 25.57
N ARG A 118 30.22 26.74 24.44
CA ARG A 118 28.85 26.17 24.42
C ARG A 118 28.79 24.76 25.01
N LEU A 119 29.81 23.92 24.75
CA LEU A 119 29.90 22.60 25.35
C LEU A 119 30.07 22.66 26.87
N LYS A 120 30.96 23.54 27.37
CA LYS A 120 31.13 23.75 28.81
C LYS A 120 29.84 24.25 29.47
N ASP A 121 29.18 25.24 28.88
CA ASP A 121 27.92 25.80 29.40
C ASP A 121 26.85 24.72 29.55
N VAL A 122 26.72 23.83 28.56
CA VAL A 122 25.76 22.72 28.62
C VAL A 122 26.15 21.67 29.67
N VAL A 123 27.43 21.35 29.81
CA VAL A 123 27.89 20.45 30.90
C VAL A 123 27.56 21.06 32.25
N GLU A 124 27.83 22.35 32.47
CA GLU A 124 27.49 23.04 33.73
C GLU A 124 25.99 23.03 34.00
N LYS A 125 25.16 23.19 32.96
CA LYS A 125 23.70 23.09 33.06
C LYS A 125 23.24 21.68 33.45
N LEU A 126 23.82 20.64 32.85
CA LEU A 126 23.54 19.24 33.22
C LEU A 126 23.97 18.94 34.67
N GLU A 127 25.15 19.43 35.09
CA GLU A 127 25.60 19.33 36.47
C GLU A 127 24.65 20.05 37.44
N ALA A 128 24.12 21.22 37.07
CA ALA A 128 23.12 21.94 37.87
C ALA A 128 21.79 21.17 38.00
N VAL A 129 21.31 20.56 36.91
CA VAL A 129 20.13 19.66 36.92
C VAL A 129 20.39 18.44 37.82
N HIS A 130 21.62 17.92 37.82
CA HIS A 130 22.00 16.82 38.71
C HIS A 130 21.97 17.25 40.19
N ARG A 131 22.52 18.42 40.54
CA ARG A 131 22.50 18.95 41.92
C ARG A 131 21.09 19.19 42.46
N THR A 132 20.17 19.66 41.62
CA THR A 132 18.75 19.82 42.02
C THR A 132 18.06 18.48 42.23
N SER A 133 18.45 17.45 41.47
CA SER A 133 17.89 16.10 41.65
C SER A 133 18.20 15.50 43.02
N THR A 134 19.41 15.70 43.55
CA THR A 134 19.80 15.19 44.87
C THR A 134 19.01 15.85 46.01
N MET A 135 18.71 17.15 45.88
CA MET A 135 17.89 17.88 46.84
C MET A 135 16.42 17.46 46.78
N LEU A 136 15.85 17.28 45.59
CA LEU A 136 14.49 16.77 45.40
C LEU A 136 14.33 15.35 45.97
N MET A 137 15.34 14.50 45.79
CA MET A 137 15.34 13.12 46.29
C MET A 137 15.47 13.05 47.81
N GLN A 138 16.18 13.99 48.44
CA GLN A 138 16.27 14.12 49.90
C GLN A 138 15.00 14.74 50.52
N ALA A 139 14.39 15.73 49.85
CA ALA A 139 13.17 16.40 50.31
C ALA A 139 11.89 15.54 50.18
N ALA A 140 11.93 14.47 49.38
CA ALA A 140 10.81 13.56 49.13
C ALA A 140 10.63 12.44 50.19
N GLY A 141 11.42 12.42 51.28
CA GLY A 141 11.13 11.58 52.46
C GLY A 141 11.02 10.08 52.17
N LEU A 142 11.99 9.49 51.45
CA LEU A 142 11.94 8.09 51.01
C LEU A 142 12.25 7.10 52.16
N GLY A 143 11.31 6.97 53.11
CA GLY A 143 11.24 5.95 54.15
C GLY A 143 9.79 5.65 54.55
N SER A 144 9.32 4.46 54.15
CA SER A 144 8.11 3.73 54.58
C SER A 144 6.70 4.14 54.07
N GLY A 145 6.01 3.16 53.46
CA GLY A 145 4.58 2.81 53.68
C GLY A 145 3.44 3.51 52.91
N SER A 146 2.72 2.73 52.06
CA SER A 146 1.25 2.69 51.71
C SER A 146 0.39 3.98 51.76
N ASP A 147 -0.57 4.28 50.88
CA ASP A 147 -1.62 3.47 50.22
C ASP A 147 -2.28 4.27 49.05
N SER A 148 -3.22 3.60 48.38
CA SER A 148 -4.04 3.84 47.19
C SER A 148 -4.96 5.09 47.11
N GLY A 149 -5.24 5.51 45.86
CA GLY A 149 -6.24 6.53 45.52
C GLY A 149 -6.43 6.69 44.00
N ASP A 150 -7.65 6.44 43.55
CA ASP A 150 -8.12 6.26 42.16
C ASP A 150 -8.59 7.60 41.55
N LEU A 151 -8.23 7.92 40.29
CA LEU A 151 -8.82 9.06 39.56
C LEU A 151 -8.81 8.83 38.02
N SER A 152 -10.01 8.78 37.47
CA SER A 152 -10.37 8.74 36.06
C SER A 152 -10.17 10.10 35.36
N GLY A 153 -9.46 10.10 34.24
CA GLY A 153 -9.37 11.24 33.31
C GLY A 153 -9.91 10.88 31.93
N HIS A 154 -10.95 11.59 31.48
CA HIS A 154 -11.53 11.46 30.15
C HIS A 154 -10.61 12.08 29.08
N HIS A 155 -10.21 11.26 28.10
CA HIS A 155 -9.54 11.72 26.87
C HIS A 155 -10.37 11.32 25.63
N GLN A 156 -10.54 12.29 24.72
CA GLN A 156 -11.23 12.16 23.43
C GLN A 156 -10.52 11.22 22.46
N PRO A 157 -11.21 10.21 21.90
CA PRO A 157 -10.69 9.42 20.79
C PRO A 157 -10.98 10.12 19.45
N GLN A 158 -9.94 10.68 18.82
CA GLN A 158 -9.96 11.02 17.39
C GLN A 158 -9.97 9.74 16.54
N GLY A 159 -10.92 9.64 15.62
CA GLY A 159 -11.20 8.45 14.84
C GLY A 159 -10.23 8.12 13.70
N ARG A 160 -10.26 6.84 13.30
CA ARG A 160 -9.35 6.11 12.40
C ARG A 160 -10.20 5.46 11.27
N ALA A 161 -9.66 5.09 10.09
CA ALA A 161 -10.30 4.26 9.02
C ALA A 161 -9.79 2.78 8.83
N THR A 162 -10.69 1.79 8.90
CA THR A 162 -10.58 0.32 8.82
C THR A 162 -11.21 -0.15 7.51
N GLY A 163 -11.01 -1.41 7.12
CA GLY A 163 -11.60 -1.96 5.91
C GLY A 163 -12.26 -3.31 6.16
N SER A 164 -13.08 -3.75 5.22
CA SER A 164 -13.86 -4.99 5.32
C SER A 164 -13.05 -6.29 5.21
N VAL A 165 -11.79 -6.22 4.75
CA VAL A 165 -10.95 -7.40 4.48
C VAL A 165 -10.01 -7.69 5.64
N ARG A 166 -10.04 -8.91 6.17
CA ARG A 166 -9.09 -9.38 7.20
C ARG A 166 -7.80 -9.91 6.59
N HIS A 167 -6.74 -9.83 7.39
CA HIS A 167 -5.50 -10.56 7.14
C HIS A 167 -5.71 -12.06 7.44
N HIS A 168 -5.42 -12.93 6.47
CA HIS A 168 -5.59 -14.39 6.58
C HIS A 168 -4.63 -15.06 7.60
N GLU A 169 -3.76 -14.29 8.26
CA GLU A 169 -2.73 -14.78 9.21
C GLU A 169 -3.23 -14.84 10.67
N HIS A 170 -4.51 -14.53 10.95
CA HIS A 170 -5.01 -14.49 12.33
C HIS A 170 -6.31 -15.29 12.52
N VAL A 171 -6.21 -16.42 13.23
CA VAL A 171 -7.36 -17.13 13.79
C VAL A 171 -7.97 -16.27 14.90
N VAL A 172 -9.30 -16.09 14.86
CA VAL A 172 -10.05 -15.40 15.90
C VAL A 172 -10.52 -16.46 16.90
N LEU A 173 -10.24 -16.23 18.18
CA LEU A 173 -10.50 -17.20 19.25
C LEU A 173 -11.53 -16.64 20.23
N GLY A 174 -12.44 -17.49 20.70
CA GLY A 174 -13.36 -17.18 21.80
C GLY A 174 -14.47 -16.19 21.44
N ARG A 175 -14.82 -16.06 20.16
CA ARG A 175 -15.90 -15.19 19.66
C ARG A 175 -16.98 -15.92 18.85
N ASP A 176 -16.96 -17.26 18.89
CA ASP A 176 -17.86 -18.08 18.08
C ASP A 176 -19.33 -17.88 18.47
N ARG A 177 -19.61 -17.66 19.76
CA ARG A 177 -20.98 -17.43 20.26
C ARG A 177 -21.55 -16.12 19.73
N GLU A 178 -20.81 -15.02 19.91
CA GLU A 178 -21.20 -13.69 19.44
C GLU A 178 -21.30 -13.65 17.90
N LEU A 179 -20.40 -14.35 17.21
CA LEU A 179 -20.44 -14.48 15.75
C LEU A 179 -21.70 -15.23 15.30
N GLN A 180 -21.99 -16.41 15.87
CA GLN A 180 -23.17 -17.19 15.51
C GLN A 180 -24.48 -16.46 15.82
N ASP A 181 -24.55 -15.74 16.94
CA ASP A 181 -25.71 -14.93 17.33
C ASP A 181 -25.94 -13.72 16.41
N MET A 182 -24.87 -13.11 15.91
CA MET A 182 -24.98 -12.03 14.93
C MET A 182 -25.29 -12.56 13.53
N VAL A 183 -24.72 -13.69 13.12
CA VAL A 183 -25.04 -14.34 11.83
C VAL A 183 -26.51 -14.78 11.81
N SER A 184 -27.02 -15.38 12.88
CA SER A 184 -28.42 -15.79 12.97
C SER A 184 -29.36 -14.60 12.85
N TRP A 185 -29.04 -13.48 13.49
CA TRP A 185 -29.83 -12.24 13.41
C TRP A 185 -29.76 -11.57 12.03
N LEU A 186 -28.59 -11.58 11.39
CA LEU A 186 -28.41 -11.02 10.04
C LEU A 186 -29.19 -11.81 8.97
N VAL A 187 -29.23 -13.14 9.11
CA VAL A 187 -29.87 -14.06 8.15
C VAL A 187 -31.35 -14.28 8.46
N GLY A 188 -31.77 -14.06 9.71
CA GLY A 188 -33.15 -14.25 10.17
C GLY A 188 -34.18 -13.38 9.43
N ALA A 189 -35.44 -13.83 9.45
CA ALA A 189 -36.56 -13.10 8.87
C ALA A 189 -36.74 -11.74 9.57
N SER A 190 -37.09 -10.71 8.80
CA SER A 190 -37.44 -9.40 9.35
C SER A 190 -38.78 -9.52 10.09
N ASP A 191 -38.89 -8.92 11.28
CA ASP A 191 -40.20 -8.75 11.93
C ASP A 191 -41.13 -7.99 10.98
N GLY A 192 -42.26 -8.63 10.66
CA GLY A 192 -43.11 -8.35 9.50
C GLY A 192 -43.88 -7.03 9.50
N ASP A 193 -43.45 -6.00 10.23
CA ASP A 193 -44.18 -4.72 10.33
C ASP A 193 -43.29 -3.46 10.47
N ALA A 194 -41.95 -3.58 10.37
CA ALA A 194 -41.07 -2.43 10.54
C ALA A 194 -40.86 -1.63 9.24
N LYS A 195 -41.35 -0.39 9.19
CA LYS A 195 -41.02 0.60 8.13
C LYS A 195 -39.54 1.04 8.11
N LEU A 196 -38.73 0.60 9.09
CA LEU A 196 -37.34 1.07 9.32
C LEU A 196 -36.35 -0.10 9.22
N VAL A 197 -35.14 0.20 8.71
CA VAL A 197 -34.02 -0.74 8.63
C VAL A 197 -33.57 -1.15 10.04
N SER A 198 -33.48 -2.45 10.32
CA SER A 198 -33.03 -2.90 11.64
C SER A 198 -31.54 -2.62 11.85
N VAL A 199 -31.19 -2.09 13.02
CA VAL A 199 -29.82 -1.75 13.41
C VAL A 199 -29.35 -2.69 14.52
N ALA A 200 -28.12 -3.20 14.43
CA ALA A 200 -27.45 -3.92 15.51
C ALA A 200 -26.16 -3.20 15.92
N ALA A 201 -25.90 -3.11 17.22
CA ALA A 201 -24.71 -2.47 17.77
C ALA A 201 -23.79 -3.49 18.44
N ILE A 202 -22.56 -3.58 17.97
CA ILE A 202 -21.46 -4.30 18.63
C ILE A 202 -20.74 -3.30 19.54
N THR A 203 -20.93 -3.46 20.85
CA THR A 203 -20.44 -2.54 21.88
C THR A 203 -19.31 -3.18 22.69
N GLY A 204 -18.53 -2.38 23.42
CA GLY A 204 -17.48 -2.87 24.31
C GLY A 204 -16.24 -1.99 24.37
N HIS A 205 -15.35 -2.26 25.32
CA HIS A 205 -14.14 -1.46 25.53
C HIS A 205 -13.17 -1.48 24.32
N GLY A 206 -12.22 -0.55 24.30
CA GLY A 206 -11.18 -0.48 23.27
C GLY A 206 -10.34 -1.76 23.23
N GLY A 207 -9.99 -2.24 22.04
CA GLY A 207 -9.16 -3.45 21.88
C GLY A 207 -9.90 -4.78 22.02
N MET A 208 -11.22 -4.79 22.27
CA MET A 208 -12.01 -6.02 22.49
C MET A 208 -12.30 -6.86 21.23
N GLY A 209 -11.91 -6.38 20.04
CA GLY A 209 -12.09 -7.10 18.78
C GLY A 209 -13.42 -6.83 18.07
N LYS A 210 -14.08 -5.69 18.35
CA LYS A 210 -15.36 -5.30 17.70
C LYS A 210 -15.26 -5.24 16.17
N THR A 211 -14.28 -4.49 15.65
CA THR A 211 -13.98 -4.43 14.22
C THR A 211 -13.68 -5.82 13.65
N THR A 212 -12.92 -6.64 14.38
CA THR A 212 -12.60 -8.02 13.97
C THR A 212 -13.86 -8.88 13.85
N LEU A 213 -14.80 -8.76 14.79
CA LEU A 213 -16.08 -9.46 14.74
C LEU A 213 -16.95 -8.95 13.57
N ALA A 214 -17.01 -7.64 13.36
CA ALA A 214 -17.72 -7.06 12.22
C ALA A 214 -17.13 -7.51 10.88
N GLN A 215 -15.81 -7.62 10.76
CA GLN A 215 -15.14 -8.16 9.58
C GLN A 215 -15.43 -9.66 9.38
N LEU A 216 -15.46 -10.46 10.45
CA LEU A 216 -15.87 -11.87 10.37
C LEU A 216 -17.30 -12.01 9.86
N LEU A 217 -18.22 -11.18 10.35
CA LEU A 217 -19.60 -11.14 9.84
C LEU A 217 -19.63 -10.77 8.36
N PHE A 218 -18.81 -9.80 7.93
CA PHE A 218 -18.74 -9.36 6.55
C PHE A 218 -18.17 -10.43 5.60
N GLU A 219 -17.35 -11.36 6.11
CA GLU A 219 -16.73 -12.47 5.38
C GLU A 219 -17.51 -13.80 5.47
N ASP A 220 -18.52 -13.89 6.35
CA ASP A 220 -19.30 -15.12 6.55
C ASP A 220 -20.12 -15.48 5.30
N GLN A 221 -20.11 -16.76 4.93
CA GLN A 221 -20.74 -17.23 3.69
C GLN A 221 -22.27 -17.09 3.71
N LYS A 222 -22.91 -17.30 4.86
CA LYS A 222 -24.36 -17.13 4.99
C LYS A 222 -24.71 -15.65 4.84
N VAL A 223 -23.93 -14.76 5.46
CA VAL A 223 -24.11 -13.31 5.31
C VAL A 223 -23.87 -12.87 3.86
N ILE A 224 -22.80 -13.34 3.21
CA ILE A 224 -22.51 -13.05 1.79
C ILE A 224 -23.66 -13.48 0.88
N SER A 225 -24.23 -14.68 1.10
CA SER A 225 -25.36 -15.17 0.30
C SER A 225 -26.68 -14.44 0.56
N THR A 226 -26.79 -13.70 1.67
CA THR A 226 -28.02 -13.05 2.12
C THR A 226 -28.16 -11.61 1.61
N PHE A 227 -27.05 -10.87 1.51
CA PHE A 227 -27.07 -9.44 1.15
C PHE A 227 -26.46 -9.21 -0.23
N GLU A 228 -27.26 -8.63 -1.13
CA GLU A 228 -26.87 -8.32 -2.50
C GLU A 228 -25.85 -7.17 -2.55
N LEU A 229 -25.97 -6.21 -1.63
CA LEU A 229 -25.09 -5.06 -1.49
C LEU A 229 -24.46 -5.04 -0.10
N LYS A 230 -23.15 -4.90 0.00
CA LYS A 230 -22.46 -4.78 1.28
C LYS A 230 -21.60 -3.54 1.28
N ILE A 231 -21.85 -2.66 2.25
CA ILE A 231 -21.21 -1.36 2.38
C ILE A 231 -20.45 -1.36 3.70
N TRP A 232 -19.20 -0.90 3.68
CA TRP A 232 -18.37 -0.72 4.85
C TRP A 232 -17.84 0.70 4.86
N ILE A 233 -18.18 1.45 5.89
CA ILE A 233 -17.60 2.77 6.13
C ILE A 233 -17.04 2.85 7.54
N GLN A 234 -16.05 3.72 7.71
CA GLN A 234 -15.58 4.11 9.03
C GLN A 234 -15.51 5.64 9.11
N PRO A 235 -16.37 6.27 9.93
CA PRO A 235 -16.39 7.72 10.10
C PRO A 235 -15.12 8.25 10.79
N ALA A 236 -14.45 9.24 10.19
CA ALA A 236 -13.41 10.01 10.87
C ALA A 236 -14.01 11.21 11.64
N ALA A 237 -13.32 11.68 12.68
CA ALA A 237 -13.79 12.80 13.51
C ALA A 237 -13.95 14.12 12.72
N THR A 238 -13.27 14.25 11.58
CA THR A 238 -13.34 15.43 10.70
C THR A 238 -14.31 15.27 9.53
N ASP A 239 -14.94 14.10 9.38
CA ASP A 239 -15.82 13.84 8.24
C ASP A 239 -17.15 14.57 8.44
N ASN A 240 -17.60 15.29 7.42
CA ASN A 240 -18.93 15.89 7.37
C ASN A 240 -19.89 15.01 6.55
N GLU A 241 -21.16 15.39 6.48
CA GLU A 241 -22.19 14.63 5.78
C GLU A 241 -21.82 14.35 4.30
N PHE A 242 -21.15 15.30 3.63
CA PHE A 242 -20.72 15.15 2.25
C PHE A 242 -19.65 14.05 2.08
N VAL A 243 -18.64 14.04 2.95
CA VAL A 243 -17.56 13.05 2.89
C VAL A 243 -18.09 11.64 3.21
N LEU A 244 -18.96 11.51 4.21
CA LEU A 244 -19.54 10.21 4.58
C LEU A 244 -20.43 9.63 3.48
N THR A 245 -21.32 10.43 2.89
CA THR A 245 -22.18 9.96 1.78
C THR A 245 -21.36 9.57 0.55
N ARG A 246 -20.25 10.28 0.29
CA ARG A 246 -19.30 9.89 -0.77
C ARG A 246 -18.61 8.57 -0.46
N GLN A 247 -18.18 8.34 0.79
CA GLN A 247 -17.56 7.06 1.19
C GLN A 247 -18.55 5.88 1.05
N LEU A 248 -19.82 6.08 1.41
CA LEU A 248 -20.88 5.08 1.23
C LEU A 248 -21.00 4.66 -0.24
N LEU A 249 -21.07 5.62 -1.16
CA LEU A 249 -21.13 5.38 -2.61
C LEU A 249 -19.89 4.65 -3.14
N GLN A 250 -18.70 5.08 -2.71
CA GLN A 250 -17.45 4.42 -3.10
C GLN A 250 -17.39 2.97 -2.61
N SER A 251 -17.84 2.71 -1.38
CA SER A 251 -17.92 1.34 -0.84
C SER A 251 -19.02 0.51 -1.52
N ALA A 252 -20.04 1.13 -2.11
CA ALA A 252 -21.04 0.47 -2.93
C ALA A 252 -20.56 0.17 -4.36
N ASN A 253 -19.28 0.45 -4.69
CA ASN A 253 -18.69 0.38 -6.03
C ASN A 253 -19.36 1.34 -7.04
N VAL A 254 -19.84 2.49 -6.59
CA VAL A 254 -20.31 3.55 -7.48
C VAL A 254 -19.15 4.47 -7.83
N ASP A 255 -18.90 4.65 -9.13
CA ASP A 255 -17.94 5.64 -9.61
C ASP A 255 -18.46 7.06 -9.32
N VAL A 256 -17.66 7.82 -8.56
CA VAL A 256 -17.96 9.21 -8.21
C VAL A 256 -17.05 10.15 -9.03
N PRO A 257 -17.58 10.86 -10.05
CA PRO A 257 -16.84 11.79 -10.90
C PRO A 257 -16.02 12.84 -10.13
N HIS A 258 -14.93 13.33 -10.74
CA HIS A 258 -14.09 14.38 -10.17
C HIS A 258 -14.47 15.76 -10.75
N GLY A 259 -15.46 16.44 -10.15
CA GLY A 259 -15.92 17.80 -10.54
C GLY A 259 -17.31 18.13 -9.95
N MET A 260 -17.68 19.42 -9.86
CA MET A 260 -18.89 20.00 -9.20
C MET A 260 -20.04 19.00 -8.92
N MET A 261 -20.07 18.42 -7.72
CA MET A 261 -21.21 17.67 -7.18
C MET A 261 -21.66 18.33 -5.88
N ASN A 262 -22.97 18.49 -5.71
CA ASN A 262 -23.55 18.96 -4.46
C ASN A 262 -24.02 17.76 -3.60
N PHE A 263 -24.27 18.01 -2.31
CA PHE A 263 -24.70 16.98 -1.37
C PHE A 263 -25.99 16.26 -1.79
N ASN A 264 -26.93 16.99 -2.42
CA ASN A 264 -28.19 16.45 -2.89
C ASN A 264 -28.00 15.35 -3.94
N TRP A 265 -27.08 15.56 -4.88
CA TRP A 265 -26.75 14.54 -5.89
C TRP A 265 -26.22 13.25 -5.25
N LEU A 266 -25.32 13.36 -4.25
CA LEU A 266 -24.79 12.20 -3.53
C LEU A 266 -25.91 11.44 -2.79
N GLN A 267 -26.83 12.17 -2.15
CA GLN A 267 -27.97 11.55 -1.47
C GLN A 267 -28.90 10.82 -2.45
N MET A 268 -29.21 11.43 -3.60
CA MET A 268 -30.04 10.80 -4.62
C MET A 268 -29.40 9.54 -5.19
N LYS A 269 -28.10 9.60 -5.51
CA LYS A 269 -27.38 8.43 -6.04
C LYS A 269 -27.28 7.32 -4.99
N LEU A 270 -27.04 7.65 -3.72
CA LEU A 270 -27.02 6.66 -2.66
C LEU A 270 -28.40 6.02 -2.46
N GLN A 271 -29.46 6.82 -2.52
CA GLN A 271 -30.84 6.33 -2.43
C GLN A 271 -31.14 5.33 -3.55
N GLU A 272 -30.74 5.65 -4.79
CA GLU A 272 -30.87 4.75 -5.93
C GLU A 272 -30.19 3.39 -5.66
N GLU A 273 -28.96 3.35 -5.16
CA GLU A 273 -28.27 2.07 -4.92
C GLU A 273 -28.93 1.22 -3.82
N VAL A 274 -29.45 1.85 -2.76
CA VAL A 274 -30.03 1.14 -1.61
C VAL A 274 -31.53 0.85 -1.77
N SER A 275 -32.21 1.45 -2.73
CA SER A 275 -33.65 1.24 -3.00
C SER A 275 -33.96 -0.07 -3.75
N SER A 276 -33.02 -0.65 -4.51
CA SER A 276 -33.25 -1.87 -5.29
C SER A 276 -32.74 -3.13 -4.61
N ARG A 277 -31.71 -3.00 -3.78
CA ARG A 277 -30.91 -4.13 -3.30
C ARG A 277 -31.07 -4.35 -1.82
N ARG A 278 -31.12 -5.62 -1.40
CA ARG A 278 -31.02 -5.95 0.02
C ARG A 278 -29.59 -5.67 0.48
N PHE A 279 -29.41 -4.72 1.39
CA PHE A 279 -28.08 -4.26 1.77
C PHE A 279 -27.71 -4.56 3.22
N LEU A 280 -26.41 -4.78 3.45
CA LEU A 280 -25.76 -4.74 4.75
C LEU A 280 -24.85 -3.52 4.80
N LEU A 281 -25.12 -2.59 5.71
CA LEU A 281 -24.23 -1.47 5.99
C LEU A 281 -23.50 -1.69 7.31
N VAL A 282 -22.17 -1.72 7.28
CA VAL A 282 -21.34 -1.71 8.48
C VAL A 282 -20.75 -0.31 8.68
N ILE A 283 -21.02 0.29 9.85
CA ILE A 283 -20.46 1.56 10.31
C ILE A 283 -19.51 1.27 11.47
N ASP A 284 -18.21 1.22 11.20
CA ASP A 284 -17.21 0.83 12.18
C ASP A 284 -16.76 2.02 13.05
N ASP A 285 -16.58 1.79 14.35
CA ASP A 285 -16.13 2.72 15.41
C ASP A 285 -16.91 4.06 15.42
N VAL A 286 -18.22 4.00 15.63
CA VAL A 286 -19.07 5.19 15.83
C VAL A 286 -18.72 5.84 17.18
N TRP A 287 -18.36 7.12 17.15
CA TRP A 287 -18.02 7.96 18.31
C TRP A 287 -19.21 8.89 18.64
N ASN A 288 -19.50 9.14 19.93
CA ASN A 288 -20.40 10.23 20.33
C ASN A 288 -19.79 11.13 21.41
N TRP A 289 -20.17 12.40 21.35
CA TRP A 289 -19.96 13.47 22.32
C TRP A 289 -21.33 13.85 22.92
N ASN A 290 -21.38 14.41 24.12
CA ASN A 290 -22.58 14.37 24.99
C ASN A 290 -23.88 14.94 24.35
N ARG A 291 -25.04 14.33 24.67
CA ARG A 291 -26.38 14.76 24.16
C ARG A 291 -26.73 16.22 24.47
N GLU A 292 -26.14 16.79 25.51
CA GLU A 292 -26.54 18.07 26.09
C GLU A 292 -25.71 19.25 25.56
N ASP A 293 -24.58 18.99 24.89
CA ASP A 293 -23.78 20.03 24.26
C ASP A 293 -24.19 20.30 22.81
N ARG A 294 -23.69 21.40 22.25
CA ARG A 294 -24.00 21.80 20.87
C ARG A 294 -23.48 20.80 19.84
N GLU A 295 -22.45 20.01 20.17
CA GLU A 295 -21.79 19.06 19.26
C GLU A 295 -22.61 17.77 19.09
N GLY A 296 -23.25 17.27 20.15
CA GLY A 296 -24.15 16.12 20.09
C GLY A 296 -25.38 16.35 19.19
N ARG A 297 -25.93 17.58 19.15
CA ARG A 297 -27.03 17.93 18.23
C ARG A 297 -26.59 17.96 16.76
N ALA A 298 -25.43 18.54 16.48
CA ALA A 298 -24.87 18.57 15.13
C ALA A 298 -24.57 17.15 14.60
N PHE A 299 -24.09 16.25 15.47
CA PHE A 299 -23.88 14.84 15.14
C PHE A 299 -25.18 14.12 14.76
N GLN A 300 -26.25 14.32 15.54
CA GLN A 300 -27.57 13.76 15.23
C GLN A 300 -28.12 14.28 13.89
N GLU A 301 -27.98 15.58 13.62
CA GLU A 301 -28.37 16.18 12.34
C GLU A 301 -27.54 15.62 11.17
N MET A 302 -26.23 15.46 11.34
CA MET A 302 -25.35 14.89 10.31
C MET A 302 -25.75 13.45 9.97
N TRP A 303 -25.89 12.57 10.96
CA TRP A 303 -26.29 11.18 10.71
C TRP A 303 -27.72 11.07 10.19
N SER A 304 -28.62 11.94 10.62
CA SER A 304 -29.97 12.04 10.03
C SER A 304 -29.89 12.32 8.53
N LYS A 305 -29.04 13.27 8.09
CA LYS A 305 -28.82 13.56 6.66
C LYS A 305 -28.14 12.41 5.92
N VAL A 306 -27.12 11.77 6.50
CA VAL A 306 -26.37 10.66 5.87
C VAL A 306 -27.24 9.41 5.73
N LEU A 307 -28.09 9.10 6.72
CA LEU A 307 -28.96 7.93 6.71
C LEU A 307 -30.32 8.18 6.04
N ALA A 308 -30.69 9.42 5.73
CA ALA A 308 -31.95 9.75 5.05
C ALA A 308 -32.16 8.99 3.71
N PRO A 309 -31.15 8.80 2.85
CA PRO A 309 -31.29 7.95 1.65
C PRO A 309 -31.56 6.48 1.99
N ILE A 310 -30.99 6.00 3.10
CA ILE A 310 -31.02 4.60 3.53
C ILE A 310 -32.38 4.24 4.15
N SER A 311 -32.97 5.16 4.91
CA SER A 311 -34.31 4.98 5.48
C SER A 311 -35.43 4.96 4.43
N ARG A 312 -35.14 5.45 3.21
CA ARG A 312 -36.03 5.41 2.03
C ARG A 312 -35.66 4.30 1.04
N GLY A 313 -34.67 3.48 1.37
CA GLY A 313 -34.21 2.33 0.58
C GLY A 313 -35.11 1.09 0.73
N LYS A 314 -34.65 -0.05 0.23
CA LYS A 314 -35.31 -1.35 0.44
C LYS A 314 -35.12 -1.76 1.91
N THR A 315 -36.09 -1.43 2.76
CA THR A 315 -35.99 -1.63 4.21
C THR A 315 -36.23 -3.08 4.62
N THR A 316 -37.05 -3.82 3.85
CA THR A 316 -37.35 -5.23 4.12
C THR A 316 -36.11 -6.11 3.89
N GLY A 317 -35.62 -6.72 4.97
CA GLY A 317 -34.46 -7.62 4.96
C GLY A 317 -33.09 -6.93 5.02
N SER A 318 -32.99 -5.63 4.77
CA SER A 318 -31.73 -4.88 4.90
C SER A 318 -31.38 -4.65 6.36
N LYS A 319 -30.08 -4.58 6.67
CA LYS A 319 -29.57 -4.49 8.06
C LYS A 319 -28.42 -3.51 8.16
N ILE A 320 -28.32 -2.82 9.30
CA ILE A 320 -27.17 -1.99 9.65
C ILE A 320 -26.47 -2.61 10.85
N VAL A 321 -25.15 -2.71 10.80
CA VAL A 321 -24.29 -3.08 11.93
C VAL A 321 -23.41 -1.90 12.27
N ILE A 322 -23.42 -1.47 13.52
CA ILE A 322 -22.51 -0.45 14.01
C ILE A 322 -21.56 -1.05 15.03
N THR A 323 -20.31 -0.58 15.07
CA THR A 323 -19.42 -0.89 16.19
C THR A 323 -19.14 0.39 16.96
N THR A 324 -19.13 0.34 18.30
CA THR A 324 -18.89 1.53 19.12
C THR A 324 -18.33 1.17 20.48
N ARG A 325 -17.64 2.13 21.12
CA ARG A 325 -17.17 2.01 22.51
C ARG A 325 -18.21 2.51 23.52
N GLN A 326 -19.26 3.17 23.07
CA GLN A 326 -20.22 3.87 23.91
C GLN A 326 -21.64 3.40 23.64
N LYS A 327 -22.35 2.95 24.68
CA LYS A 327 -23.75 2.49 24.56
C LYS A 327 -24.67 3.56 23.97
N MET A 328 -24.45 4.82 24.32
CA MET A 328 -25.22 5.97 23.85
C MET A 328 -25.26 6.14 22.31
N SER A 329 -24.21 5.71 21.60
CA SER A 329 -24.19 5.74 20.13
C SER A 329 -25.16 4.72 19.52
N ALA A 330 -25.36 3.59 20.22
CA ALA A 330 -26.34 2.57 19.84
C ALA A 330 -27.78 3.08 20.04
N ASP A 331 -28.03 3.76 21.15
CA ASP A 331 -29.34 4.37 21.45
C ASP A 331 -29.72 5.44 20.42
N LEU A 332 -28.76 6.30 20.03
CA LEU A 332 -29.00 7.38 19.07
C LEU A 332 -29.37 6.87 17.66
N LEU A 333 -28.78 5.75 17.26
CA LEU A 333 -29.06 5.09 15.98
C LEU A 333 -30.19 4.06 16.07
N HIS A 334 -30.91 4.03 17.19
CA HIS A 334 -32.05 3.15 17.44
C HIS A 334 -31.70 1.65 17.21
N ALA A 335 -30.58 1.20 17.78
CA ALA A 335 -30.16 -0.19 17.71
C ALA A 335 -31.22 -1.14 18.30
N SER A 336 -31.78 -1.99 17.44
CA SER A 336 -32.74 -3.04 17.79
C SER A 336 -32.10 -4.29 18.42
N LYS A 337 -30.79 -4.48 18.23
CA LYS A 337 -30.00 -5.54 18.86
C LYS A 337 -28.68 -4.98 19.37
N GLU A 338 -28.29 -5.35 20.58
CA GLU A 338 -26.98 -4.98 21.15
C GLU A 338 -26.18 -6.23 21.51
N VAL A 339 -24.91 -6.25 21.13
CA VAL A 339 -23.95 -7.30 21.48
C VAL A 339 -22.75 -6.66 22.16
N TRP A 340 -22.65 -6.84 23.47
CA TRP A 340 -21.52 -6.34 24.25
C TRP A 340 -20.37 -7.36 24.24
N LEU A 341 -19.20 -6.96 23.74
CA LEU A 341 -18.00 -7.78 23.78
C LEU A 341 -17.33 -7.69 25.13
N HIS A 342 -17.54 -8.73 25.92
CA HIS A 342 -16.84 -8.97 27.18
C HIS A 342 -15.40 -9.45 26.95
N ASP A 343 -14.66 -9.57 28.04
CA ASP A 343 -13.34 -10.18 28.08
C ASP A 343 -13.32 -11.55 27.42
N LEU A 344 -12.17 -11.92 26.85
CA LEU A 344 -11.98 -13.26 26.31
C LEU A 344 -12.11 -14.29 27.45
N PRO A 345 -12.73 -15.45 27.19
CA PRO A 345 -12.76 -16.52 28.17
C PRO A 345 -11.33 -17.00 28.48
N PRO A 346 -11.05 -17.48 29.70
CA PRO A 346 -9.70 -17.86 30.13
C PRO A 346 -8.94 -18.78 29.15
N ASP A 347 -9.63 -19.76 28.57
CA ASP A 347 -9.04 -20.69 27.60
C ASP A 347 -8.65 -19.99 26.31
N ALA A 348 -9.43 -19.00 25.87
CA ALA A 348 -9.12 -18.18 24.69
C ALA A 348 -7.99 -17.19 24.98
N ILE A 349 -7.91 -16.63 26.20
CA ILE A 349 -6.78 -15.80 26.65
C ILE A 349 -5.49 -16.62 26.56
N TRP A 350 -5.47 -17.81 27.17
CA TRP A 350 -4.30 -18.68 27.12
C TRP A 350 -3.95 -19.10 25.69
N SER A 351 -4.94 -19.50 24.90
CA SER A 351 -4.70 -19.94 23.51
C SER A 351 -4.15 -18.81 22.64
N LEU A 352 -4.70 -17.60 22.77
CA LEU A 352 -4.22 -16.42 22.06
C LEU A 352 -2.81 -16.03 22.51
N PHE A 353 -2.58 -15.99 23.82
CA PHE A 353 -1.26 -15.72 24.41
C PHE A 353 -0.22 -16.74 23.94
N LYS A 354 -0.52 -18.04 24.04
CA LYS A 354 0.35 -19.15 23.65
C LYS A 354 0.75 -19.01 22.18
N ARG A 355 -0.20 -18.71 21.29
CA ARG A 355 0.07 -18.47 19.87
C ARG A 355 0.97 -17.26 19.65
N CYS A 356 0.72 -16.17 20.37
CA CYS A 356 1.51 -14.93 20.26
C CYS A 356 2.94 -15.08 20.78
N ALA A 357 3.16 -15.83 21.86
CA ALA A 357 4.49 -15.98 22.47
C ALA A 357 5.36 -17.05 21.82
N PHE A 358 4.75 -18.10 21.27
CA PHE A 358 5.49 -19.26 20.74
C PHE A 358 5.45 -19.41 19.22
N GLY A 359 4.54 -18.73 18.52
CA GLY A 359 4.31 -18.89 17.08
C GLY A 359 3.42 -20.10 16.75
N GLU A 360 3.19 -20.35 15.45
CA GLU A 360 2.27 -21.41 14.98
C GLU A 360 2.92 -22.80 14.86
N GLU A 361 4.24 -22.89 14.66
CA GLU A 361 4.90 -24.13 14.21
C GLU A 361 5.45 -25.06 15.32
N ASP A 362 5.41 -24.67 16.60
CA ASP A 362 5.95 -25.51 17.70
C ASP A 362 5.20 -25.33 19.03
N ILE A 363 3.86 -25.20 18.98
CA ILE A 363 3.01 -24.92 20.15
C ILE A 363 3.14 -26.01 21.24
N ASP A 364 3.37 -27.27 20.87
CA ASP A 364 3.38 -28.42 21.78
C ASP A 364 4.78 -28.96 22.10
N LYS A 365 5.84 -28.39 21.51
CA LYS A 365 7.24 -28.76 21.79
C LYS A 365 7.95 -27.81 22.75
N GLN A 366 7.26 -26.78 23.28
CA GLN A 366 7.89 -25.79 24.15
C GLN A 366 8.13 -26.32 25.56
N PRO A 367 9.23 -25.92 26.22
CA PRO A 367 9.54 -26.34 27.58
C PRO A 367 8.37 -26.11 28.54
N GLN A 368 8.01 -27.15 29.31
CA GLN A 368 6.88 -27.13 30.25
C GLN A 368 6.96 -25.94 31.22
N ILE A 369 8.17 -25.60 31.68
CA ILE A 369 8.41 -24.46 32.56
C ILE A 369 7.94 -23.12 31.97
N LEU A 370 8.11 -22.90 30.67
CA LEU A 370 7.65 -21.68 30.00
C LEU A 370 6.13 -21.70 29.83
N GLN A 371 5.54 -22.88 29.58
CA GLN A 371 4.09 -23.02 29.53
C GLN A 371 3.45 -22.72 30.88
N ASP A 372 4.07 -23.18 31.98
CA ASP A 372 3.58 -22.95 33.33
C ASP A 372 3.71 -21.48 33.74
N ILE A 373 4.83 -20.82 33.44
CA ILE A 373 4.98 -19.37 33.64
C ILE A 373 3.97 -18.62 32.76
N GLY A 374 3.82 -19.03 31.50
CA GLY A 374 2.86 -18.46 30.57
C GLY A 374 1.42 -18.54 31.04
N ARG A 375 1.01 -19.67 31.63
CA ARG A 375 -0.32 -19.82 32.24
C ARG A 375 -0.53 -18.83 33.37
N LYS A 376 0.47 -18.64 34.25
CA LYS A 376 0.41 -17.63 35.32
C LYS A 376 0.31 -16.20 34.77
N ILE A 377 0.99 -15.89 33.66
CA ILE A 377 0.87 -14.60 32.97
C ILE A 377 -0.53 -14.43 32.38
N ALA A 378 -1.06 -15.46 31.71
CA ALA A 378 -2.41 -15.47 31.18
C ALA A 378 -3.48 -15.32 32.28
N GLU A 379 -3.25 -15.89 33.46
CA GLU A 379 -4.07 -15.68 34.64
C GLU A 379 -4.06 -14.22 35.11
N LYS A 380 -2.89 -13.57 35.15
CA LYS A 380 -2.80 -12.13 35.43
C LYS A 380 -3.51 -11.28 34.35
N LEU A 381 -3.47 -11.71 33.09
CA LEU A 381 -4.14 -11.03 31.97
C LEU A 381 -5.67 -11.11 32.03
N LYS A 382 -6.25 -12.00 32.85
CA LYS A 382 -7.71 -12.08 33.08
C LYS A 382 -8.31 -10.74 33.51
N GLY A 383 -7.55 -9.93 34.27
CA GLY A 383 -8.00 -8.61 34.70
C GLY A 383 -8.24 -7.62 33.55
N SER A 384 -7.45 -7.71 32.47
CA SER A 384 -7.65 -6.88 31.27
C SER A 384 -8.54 -7.52 30.22
N GLY A 385 -8.53 -8.86 30.13
CA GLY A 385 -9.35 -9.71 29.26
C GLY A 385 -9.29 -9.42 27.74
N SER A 386 -8.54 -8.40 27.34
CA SER A 386 -8.60 -7.79 26.02
C SER A 386 -7.68 -8.51 25.05
N PRO A 387 -8.17 -8.92 23.86
CA PRO A 387 -7.35 -9.52 22.81
C PRO A 387 -6.08 -8.73 22.50
N MET A 388 -6.14 -7.38 22.55
CA MET A 388 -4.97 -6.56 22.29
C MET A 388 -3.93 -6.59 23.41
N ALA A 389 -4.36 -6.56 24.67
CA ALA A 389 -3.47 -6.70 25.83
C ALA A 389 -2.77 -8.06 25.80
N VAL A 390 -3.55 -9.12 25.53
CA VAL A 390 -3.05 -10.49 25.40
C VAL A 390 -2.03 -10.61 24.26
N LYS A 391 -2.33 -10.07 23.09
CA LYS A 391 -1.41 -10.04 21.94
C LYS A 391 -0.12 -9.30 22.27
N ALA A 392 -0.23 -8.10 22.86
CA ALA A 392 0.92 -7.27 23.20
C ALA A 392 1.87 -7.99 24.17
N VAL A 393 1.34 -8.54 25.28
CA VAL A 393 2.17 -9.24 26.27
C VAL A 393 2.70 -10.57 25.73
N GLY A 394 1.88 -11.32 24.96
CA GLY A 394 2.34 -12.55 24.30
C GLY A 394 3.52 -12.28 23.37
N GLN A 395 3.42 -11.26 22.52
CA GLN A 395 4.48 -10.93 21.57
C GLN A 395 5.71 -10.25 22.16
N MET A 396 5.61 -9.65 23.35
CA MET A 396 6.80 -9.25 24.10
C MET A 396 7.72 -10.42 24.41
N LEU A 397 7.14 -11.61 24.59
CA LEU A 397 7.86 -12.85 24.91
C LEU A 397 8.25 -13.66 23.67
N GLU A 398 7.81 -13.23 22.49
CA GLU A 398 8.09 -13.90 21.22
C GLU A 398 9.60 -13.98 20.97
N GLY A 399 10.06 -15.16 20.53
CA GLY A 399 11.47 -15.45 20.30
C GLY A 399 12.33 -15.67 21.56
N SER A 400 11.84 -15.37 22.77
CA SER A 400 12.58 -15.63 24.01
C SER A 400 12.26 -17.00 24.59
N ARG A 401 13.29 -17.84 24.76
CA ARG A 401 13.19 -19.16 25.39
C ARG A 401 13.81 -19.23 26.79
N ARG A 402 14.23 -18.10 27.34
CA ARG A 402 14.84 -18.01 28.68
C ARG A 402 13.76 -17.82 29.73
N ASP A 403 13.65 -18.75 30.69
CA ASP A 403 12.68 -18.68 31.79
C ASP A 403 12.83 -17.41 32.64
N THR A 404 14.06 -16.92 32.81
CA THR A 404 14.36 -15.66 33.52
C THR A 404 13.66 -14.44 32.91
N HIS A 405 13.54 -14.37 31.58
CA HIS A 405 12.82 -13.26 30.93
C HIS A 405 11.31 -13.37 31.14
N TRP A 406 10.78 -14.59 31.07
CA TRP A 406 9.38 -14.87 31.34
C TRP A 406 8.99 -14.59 32.79
N LYS A 407 9.84 -14.96 33.76
CA LYS A 407 9.66 -14.61 35.18
C LYS A 407 9.64 -13.11 35.39
N LYS A 408 10.53 -12.34 34.75
CA LYS A 408 10.48 -10.87 34.80
C LYS A 408 9.15 -10.29 34.33
N VAL A 409 8.55 -10.86 33.27
CA VAL A 409 7.21 -10.44 32.80
C VAL A 409 6.11 -10.88 33.76
N LEU A 410 6.23 -12.08 34.34
CA LEU A 410 5.32 -12.55 35.38
C LEU A 410 5.37 -11.67 36.64
N ASP A 411 6.55 -11.17 37.01
CA ASP A 411 6.78 -10.34 38.19
C ASP A 411 6.34 -8.88 38.00
N MET A 412 5.89 -8.49 36.80
CA MET A 412 5.34 -7.15 36.54
C MET A 412 4.03 -6.91 37.33
N ASP A 413 3.73 -5.61 37.55
CA ASP A 413 2.46 -5.13 38.10
C ASP A 413 1.24 -5.75 37.39
N SER A 414 0.09 -5.76 38.05
CA SER A 414 -1.13 -6.37 37.51
C SER A 414 -1.57 -5.74 36.18
N PHE A 415 -2.00 -6.61 35.25
CA PHE A 415 -2.58 -6.21 33.96
C PHE A 415 -4.05 -5.81 34.14
N ASP A 416 -4.32 -4.81 34.98
CA ASP A 416 -5.70 -4.45 35.36
C ASP A 416 -6.52 -3.92 34.19
N ASN A 417 -5.88 -3.21 33.26
CA ASN A 417 -6.55 -2.67 32.09
C ASN A 417 -5.57 -2.53 30.91
N VAL A 418 -6.15 -2.34 29.72
CA VAL A 418 -5.39 -2.29 28.46
C VAL A 418 -4.36 -1.17 28.46
N SER A 419 -4.68 0.01 29.02
CA SER A 419 -3.78 1.17 29.04
C SER A 419 -2.52 0.91 29.86
N LYS A 420 -2.66 0.44 31.12
CA LYS A 420 -1.53 0.05 31.98
C LYS A 420 -0.71 -1.09 31.35
N THR A 421 -1.37 -2.02 30.67
CA THR A 421 -0.69 -3.14 29.99
C THR A 421 0.17 -2.65 28.84
N LEU A 422 -0.35 -1.77 27.97
CA LEU A 422 0.43 -1.17 26.89
C LEU A 422 1.57 -0.29 27.40
N GLU A 423 1.38 0.38 28.55
CA GLU A 423 2.45 1.07 29.28
C GLU A 423 3.59 0.15 29.66
N LEU A 424 3.28 -0.98 30.29
CA LEU A 424 4.28 -1.99 30.62
C LEU A 424 4.95 -2.53 29.36
N CYS A 425 4.22 -2.72 28.26
CA CYS A 425 4.78 -3.19 26.99
C CYS A 425 5.83 -2.21 26.43
N TYR A 426 5.52 -0.91 26.43
CA TYR A 426 6.46 0.12 25.99
C TYR A 426 7.66 0.28 26.92
N HIS A 427 7.45 0.23 28.24
CA HIS A 427 8.55 0.32 29.21
C HIS A 427 9.61 -0.76 28.98
N ASN A 428 9.17 -1.95 28.58
CA ASN A 428 10.02 -3.10 28.33
C ASN A 428 10.51 -3.23 26.88
N LEU A 429 10.19 -2.26 26.01
CA LEU A 429 10.81 -2.19 24.69
C LEU A 429 12.33 -1.96 24.85
N PRO A 430 13.17 -2.56 23.99
CA PRO A 430 14.56 -2.16 23.87
C PRO A 430 14.68 -0.63 23.73
N GLU A 431 15.59 -0.02 24.49
CA GLU A 431 15.70 1.44 24.60
C GLU A 431 15.81 2.14 23.23
N HIS A 432 16.48 1.52 22.25
CA HIS A 432 16.64 2.09 20.91
C HIS A 432 15.33 2.14 20.11
N LEU A 433 14.33 1.31 20.45
CA LEU A 433 13.01 1.30 19.79
C LEU A 433 12.04 2.31 20.40
N GLN A 434 12.24 2.70 21.67
CA GLN A 434 11.34 3.60 22.39
C GLN A 434 11.18 4.97 21.68
N PRO A 435 12.26 5.70 21.33
CA PRO A 435 12.15 6.93 20.54
C PRO A 435 11.56 6.72 19.15
N CYS A 436 11.87 5.60 18.50
CA CYS A 436 11.36 5.25 17.17
C CYS A 436 9.82 5.12 17.17
N PHE A 437 9.25 4.54 18.23
CA PHE A 437 7.81 4.46 18.42
C PHE A 437 7.21 5.80 18.87
N ALA A 438 7.81 6.46 19.87
CA ALA A 438 7.28 7.70 20.45
C ALA A 438 7.10 8.81 19.42
N ILE A 439 8.06 9.02 18.52
CA ILE A 439 7.99 10.04 17.46
C ILE A 439 6.83 9.81 16.47
N CYS A 440 6.30 8.59 16.41
CA CYS A 440 5.17 8.29 15.55
C CYS A 440 3.86 8.94 16.02
N SER A 441 3.81 9.49 17.23
CA SER A 441 2.70 10.32 17.71
C SER A 441 2.52 11.60 16.89
N LEU A 442 3.55 12.06 16.16
CA LEU A 442 3.42 13.20 15.26
C LEU A 442 2.48 12.94 14.08
N PHE A 443 2.29 11.68 13.68
CA PHE A 443 1.42 11.36 12.56
C PHE A 443 -0.03 11.25 13.04
N PRO A 444 -1.01 11.60 12.19
CA PRO A 444 -2.41 11.39 12.50
C PRO A 444 -2.73 9.94 12.83
N LYS A 445 -3.81 9.77 13.57
CA LYS A 445 -4.41 8.46 13.73
C LYS A 445 -4.81 7.90 12.34
N ASN A 446 -4.40 6.67 12.06
CA ASN A 446 -4.58 5.85 10.86
C ASN A 446 -3.80 6.32 9.67
N TRP A 447 -2.77 7.12 9.95
CA TRP A 447 -1.77 7.39 8.97
C TRP A 447 -1.12 6.08 8.50
N ARG A 448 -1.30 5.79 7.22
CA ARG A 448 -0.71 4.64 6.54
C ARG A 448 0.67 5.04 6.05
N PHE A 449 1.66 4.23 6.38
CA PHE A 449 3.04 4.52 6.04
C PHE A 449 3.77 3.34 5.43
N LYS A 450 4.82 3.67 4.68
CA LYS A 450 5.81 2.71 4.22
C LYS A 450 6.97 2.70 5.21
N ARG A 451 7.56 1.52 5.42
CA ARG A 451 8.75 1.31 6.25
C ARG A 451 9.84 2.35 6.00
N ASP A 452 10.24 2.50 4.73
CA ASP A 452 11.33 3.38 4.31
C ASP A 452 11.18 4.83 4.82
N LYS A 453 9.95 5.34 4.92
CA LYS A 453 9.70 6.72 5.36
C LYS A 453 10.06 6.91 6.84
N LEU A 454 9.59 6.01 7.71
CA LEU A 454 9.91 6.10 9.13
C LEU A 454 11.40 5.86 9.38
N VAL A 455 12.00 4.88 8.71
CA VAL A 455 13.45 4.61 8.83
C VAL A 455 14.27 5.86 8.50
N LYS A 456 13.96 6.57 7.41
CA LYS A 456 14.67 7.81 7.04
C LYS A 456 14.48 8.95 8.05
N ILE A 457 13.31 9.05 8.67
CA ILE A 457 13.07 10.02 9.75
C ILE A 457 13.87 9.65 11.00
N TRP A 458 13.90 8.37 11.38
CA TRP A 458 14.70 7.89 12.51
C TRP A 458 16.21 8.09 12.28
N MET A 459 16.68 7.89 11.04
CA MET A 459 18.07 8.20 10.65
C MET A 459 18.36 9.69 10.82
N ALA A 460 17.50 10.57 10.30
CA ALA A 460 17.67 12.02 10.42
C ALA A 460 17.66 12.50 11.88
N LEU A 461 16.95 11.78 12.76
CA LEU A 461 16.90 12.01 14.20
C LEU A 461 17.92 11.17 15.00
N ASP A 462 18.95 10.58 14.37
CA ASP A 462 19.97 9.68 14.98
C ASP A 462 19.41 8.64 15.97
N PHE A 463 18.18 8.14 15.75
CA PHE A 463 17.59 7.09 16.60
C PHE A 463 18.13 5.69 16.27
N ILE A 464 18.80 5.55 15.12
CA ILE A 464 19.39 4.29 14.66
C ILE A 464 20.89 4.31 14.95
N GLN A 465 21.38 3.21 15.54
CA GLN A 465 22.80 3.02 15.86
C GLN A 465 23.36 1.93 14.95
N ALA A 466 24.48 2.21 14.28
CA ALA A 466 25.23 1.21 13.53
C ALA A 466 26.25 0.54 14.46
N ASP A 467 26.21 -0.79 14.60
CA ASP A 467 27.15 -1.54 15.44
C ASP A 467 28.58 -1.46 14.87
N GLY A 468 29.34 -0.45 15.29
CA GLY A 468 30.74 -0.23 14.87
C GLY A 468 30.94 -0.11 13.36
N GLY A 469 29.91 0.32 12.61
CA GLY A 469 29.94 0.41 11.14
C GLY A 469 29.81 -0.91 10.38
N LYS A 470 29.59 -2.05 11.07
CA LYS A 470 29.40 -3.37 10.43
C LYS A 470 28.08 -3.49 9.68
N ILE A 471 27.04 -2.80 10.16
CA ILE A 471 25.69 -2.80 9.59
C ILE A 471 25.37 -1.39 9.09
N GLN A 472 24.78 -1.30 7.90
CA GLN A 472 24.35 -0.02 7.33
C GLN A 472 23.09 0.49 8.03
N LEU A 473 22.95 1.82 8.15
CA LEU A 473 21.86 2.45 8.89
C LEU A 473 20.47 2.06 8.37
N GLU A 474 20.32 1.86 7.06
CA GLU A 474 19.06 1.44 6.44
C GLU A 474 18.64 0.03 6.86
N ASP A 475 19.61 -0.86 7.02
CA ASP A 475 19.39 -2.26 7.42
C ASP A 475 19.06 -2.31 8.91
N ALA A 476 19.88 -1.67 9.76
CA ALA A 476 19.60 -1.54 11.19
C ALA A 476 18.24 -0.88 11.47
N GLY A 477 17.90 0.18 10.73
CA GLY A 477 16.60 0.83 10.84
C GLY A 477 15.44 -0.04 10.35
N SER A 478 15.65 -0.85 9.32
CA SER A 478 14.66 -1.84 8.87
C SER A 478 14.43 -2.92 9.92
N ASP A 479 15.49 -3.37 10.60
CA ASP A 479 15.41 -4.33 11.69
C ASP A 479 14.69 -3.74 12.91
N TYR A 480 14.95 -2.47 13.24
CA TYR A 480 14.21 -1.77 14.30
C TYR A 480 12.72 -1.67 13.98
N PHE A 481 12.40 -1.37 12.72
CA PHE A 481 11.01 -1.34 12.27
C PHE A 481 10.35 -2.71 12.36
N ASP A 482 11.02 -3.77 11.89
CA ASP A 482 10.47 -5.12 11.92
C ASP A 482 10.28 -5.62 13.36
N GLN A 483 11.20 -5.30 14.26
CA GLN A 483 11.03 -5.54 15.70
C GLN A 483 9.79 -4.87 16.32
N LEU A 484 9.41 -3.68 15.87
CA LEU A 484 8.17 -3.00 16.30
C LEU A 484 6.92 -3.67 15.71
N VAL A 485 7.03 -4.20 14.49
CA VAL A 485 5.95 -4.96 13.85
C VAL A 485 5.73 -6.29 14.57
N ASP A 486 6.81 -7.01 14.87
CA ASP A 486 6.76 -8.32 15.50
C ASP A 486 6.16 -8.22 16.92
N ARG A 487 6.35 -7.09 17.61
CA ARG A 487 5.75 -6.80 18.93
C ARG A 487 4.33 -6.18 18.87
N SER A 488 3.67 -6.16 17.71
CA SER A 488 2.37 -5.50 17.47
C SER A 488 2.28 -4.00 17.80
N PHE A 489 3.42 -3.29 17.88
CA PHE A 489 3.37 -1.83 17.91
C PHE A 489 2.92 -1.32 16.53
N PHE A 490 3.38 -1.97 15.45
CA PHE A 490 2.98 -1.70 14.07
C PHE A 490 2.23 -2.87 13.45
N HIS A 491 1.19 -2.57 12.69
CA HIS A 491 0.32 -3.54 12.04
C HIS A 491 0.49 -3.47 10.52
N ARG A 492 0.53 -4.63 9.86
CA ARG A 492 0.67 -4.75 8.41
C ARG A 492 -0.69 -4.59 7.75
N GLN A 493 -0.76 -3.86 6.63
CA GLN A 493 -1.93 -3.77 5.77
C GLN A 493 -1.54 -3.98 4.30
N LYS A 494 -2.28 -4.82 3.57
CA LYS A 494 -2.10 -5.02 2.12
C LYS A 494 -3.21 -4.25 1.40
N VAL A 495 -2.83 -3.29 0.55
CA VAL A 495 -3.76 -2.51 -0.27
C VAL A 495 -3.32 -2.66 -1.72
N GLY A 496 -4.12 -3.35 -2.53
CA GLY A 496 -3.74 -3.73 -3.90
C GLY A 496 -2.44 -4.55 -3.90
N ARG A 497 -1.44 -4.11 -4.68
CA ARG A 497 -0.09 -4.72 -4.70
C ARG A 497 0.88 -4.13 -3.66
N GLY A 498 0.46 -3.10 -2.92
CA GLY A 498 1.30 -2.39 -1.95
C GLY A 498 1.19 -2.95 -0.54
N ARG A 499 2.31 -2.92 0.20
CA ARG A 499 2.36 -3.20 1.65
C ARG A 499 2.50 -1.88 2.40
N TYR A 500 1.56 -1.63 3.30
CA TYR A 500 1.51 -0.45 4.17
C TYR A 500 1.49 -0.89 5.63
N TYR A 501 1.77 0.04 6.52
CA TYR A 501 1.76 -0.17 7.97
C TYR A 501 0.96 0.93 8.65
N TYR A 502 0.43 0.63 9.83
CA TYR A 502 -0.27 1.57 10.71
C TYR A 502 -0.06 1.20 12.19
N ILE A 503 -0.28 2.13 13.10
CA ILE A 503 -0.13 1.92 14.56
C ILE A 503 -1.50 1.79 15.18
N HIS A 504 -1.94 0.74 15.87
CA HIS A 504 -3.33 0.71 16.39
C HIS A 504 -3.69 1.94 17.29
N ASP A 505 -4.94 2.40 17.34
CA ASP A 505 -5.38 3.60 18.09
C ASP A 505 -4.86 3.67 19.51
N LEU A 506 -5.04 2.61 20.29
CA LEU A 506 -4.57 2.59 21.68
C LEU A 506 -3.03 2.57 21.78
N MET A 507 -2.33 2.01 20.79
CA MET A 507 -0.87 2.13 20.70
C MET A 507 -0.48 3.57 20.33
N HIS A 508 -1.26 4.23 19.50
CA HIS A 508 -1.01 5.62 19.13
C HIS A 508 -1.32 6.59 20.28
N ASP A 509 -2.40 6.37 21.03
CA ASP A 509 -2.70 7.07 22.30
C ASP A 509 -1.55 6.90 23.30
N MET A 510 -1.01 5.69 23.36
CA MET A 510 0.17 5.37 24.16
C MET A 510 1.41 6.15 23.67
N ALA A 511 1.67 6.18 22.36
CA ALA A 511 2.75 6.98 21.77
C ALA A 511 2.61 8.46 22.14
N GLU A 512 1.40 9.04 22.05
CA GLU A 512 1.11 10.42 22.44
C GLU A 512 1.33 10.65 23.95
N LYS A 513 0.92 9.69 24.79
CA LYS A 513 1.11 9.75 26.25
C LYS A 513 2.58 9.75 26.66
N VAL A 514 3.41 8.92 26.03
CA VAL A 514 4.85 8.80 26.36
C VAL A 514 5.68 9.93 25.78
N SER A 515 5.27 10.50 24.64
CA SER A 515 6.00 11.56 23.93
C SER A 515 5.59 12.98 24.31
N ARG A 516 4.61 13.19 25.20
CA ARG A 516 3.98 14.52 25.39
C ARG A 516 4.92 15.65 25.84
N PHE A 517 6.12 15.33 26.31
CA PHE A 517 7.10 16.32 26.78
C PHE A 517 7.94 16.91 25.65
N ASP A 518 8.06 16.19 24.53
CA ASP A 518 8.88 16.61 23.40
C ASP A 518 8.14 16.58 22.05
N CYS A 519 7.03 15.85 21.93
CA CYS A 519 6.21 15.75 20.72
C CYS A 519 4.80 16.29 20.93
N VAL A 520 4.34 17.13 20.00
CA VAL A 520 2.95 17.61 19.95
C VAL A 520 2.40 17.57 18.52
N ARG A 521 1.16 17.12 18.39
CA ARG A 521 0.36 17.22 17.16
C ARG A 521 -0.81 18.20 17.38
N VAL A 522 -0.93 19.15 16.45
CA VAL A 522 -1.91 20.23 16.43
C VAL A 522 -2.70 20.16 15.14
N GLU A 523 -3.98 19.84 15.24
CA GLU A 523 -4.91 19.75 14.10
C GLU A 523 -5.99 20.83 14.16
N ASP A 524 -6.16 21.47 15.32
CA ASP A 524 -7.07 22.58 15.55
C ASP A 524 -6.27 23.85 15.86
N ALA A 525 -6.58 24.92 15.13
CA ALA A 525 -6.03 26.26 15.33
C ALA A 525 -6.20 26.81 16.75
N LYS A 526 -7.12 26.30 17.57
CA LYS A 526 -7.31 26.83 18.93
C LYS A 526 -6.40 26.19 19.97
N LYS A 527 -5.67 25.13 19.63
CA LYS A 527 -4.85 24.37 20.60
C LYS A 527 -3.51 25.07 20.86
N GLU A 528 -3.21 25.35 22.13
CA GLU A 528 -1.93 25.94 22.52
C GLU A 528 -0.74 25.00 22.28
N ILE A 529 0.38 25.57 21.83
CA ILE A 529 1.62 24.84 21.53
C ILE A 529 2.62 25.06 22.69
N PRO A 530 3.01 24.01 23.43
CA PRO A 530 3.99 24.16 24.51
C PRO A 530 5.36 24.57 23.97
N LYS A 531 6.00 25.57 24.62
CA LYS A 531 7.31 26.11 24.19
C LYS A 531 8.49 25.13 24.39
N THR A 532 8.25 24.03 25.09
CA THR A 532 9.28 23.05 25.49
C THR A 532 9.48 21.92 24.49
N ILE A 533 8.60 21.80 23.49
CA ILE A 533 8.63 20.69 22.53
C ILE A 533 9.87 20.74 21.61
N ARG A 534 10.21 19.57 21.04
CA ARG A 534 11.25 19.39 20.01
C ARG A 534 10.68 18.89 18.69
N HIS A 535 9.47 18.35 18.71
CA HIS A 535 8.85 17.67 17.59
C HIS A 535 7.41 18.16 17.46
N LEU A 536 7.10 18.77 16.32
CA LEU A 536 5.82 19.41 16.08
C LEU A 536 5.22 18.90 14.77
N SER A 537 3.94 18.56 14.82
CA SER A 537 3.12 18.37 13.64
C SER A 537 1.94 19.33 13.68
N VAL A 538 1.71 20.07 12.60
CA VAL A 538 0.66 21.08 12.47
C VAL A 538 -0.15 20.84 11.19
N SER A 539 -1.43 21.19 11.20
CA SER A 539 -2.20 21.30 9.96
C SER A 539 -1.81 22.56 9.17
N SER A 540 -1.98 22.56 7.85
CA SER A 540 -1.52 23.67 7.01
C SER A 540 -2.18 25.03 7.31
N ASP A 541 -3.39 25.04 7.86
CA ASP A 541 -4.11 26.24 8.31
C ASP A 541 -3.59 26.82 9.64
N THR A 542 -2.87 26.04 10.43
CA THR A 542 -2.31 26.50 11.73
C THR A 542 -0.89 27.06 11.60
N VAL A 543 -0.27 26.96 10.42
CA VAL A 543 1.09 27.47 10.16
C VAL A 543 1.24 28.96 10.44
N ALA A 544 0.17 29.75 10.26
CA ALA A 544 0.18 31.18 10.54
C ALA A 544 0.48 31.52 12.02
N GLN A 545 0.17 30.60 12.94
CA GLN A 545 0.39 30.77 14.39
C GLN A 545 1.85 30.57 14.79
N LEU A 546 2.66 29.98 13.90
CA LEU A 546 4.07 29.73 14.15
C LEU A 546 4.95 30.96 13.87
N LYS A 547 4.37 32.12 13.53
CA LYS A 547 5.15 33.33 13.24
C LYS A 547 5.70 33.96 14.53
N ASN A 548 6.94 34.43 14.48
CA ASN A 548 7.60 35.22 15.55
C ASN A 548 7.75 34.50 16.90
N LEU A 549 7.85 33.18 16.90
CA LEU A 549 8.02 32.37 18.11
C LEU A 549 9.49 31.98 18.32
N CYS A 550 10.19 32.70 19.18
CA CYS A 550 11.63 32.52 19.43
C CYS A 550 12.05 31.13 19.95
N TRP A 551 11.10 30.33 20.46
CA TRP A 551 11.35 28.96 20.92
C TRP A 551 11.45 27.95 19.77
N LEU A 552 10.99 28.29 18.56
CA LEU A 552 11.08 27.45 17.36
C LEU A 552 12.52 27.10 16.96
N LYS A 553 13.51 27.89 17.42
CA LYS A 553 14.94 27.59 17.24
C LYS A 553 15.36 26.25 17.84
N ARG A 554 14.59 25.73 18.80
CA ARG A 554 14.83 24.44 19.46
C ARG A 554 14.11 23.28 18.76
N LEU A 555 13.29 23.54 17.74
CA LEU A 555 12.51 22.50 17.09
C LEU A 555 13.39 21.64 16.19
N HIS A 556 13.31 20.31 16.33
CA HIS A 556 14.03 19.32 15.55
C HIS A 556 13.19 18.72 14.43
N THR A 557 11.87 18.67 14.60
CA THR A 557 10.93 18.16 13.58
C THR A 557 9.75 19.10 13.40
N LEU A 558 9.45 19.41 12.14
CA LEU A 558 8.24 20.09 11.74
C LEU A 558 7.59 19.30 10.61
N LEU A 559 6.42 18.74 10.86
CA LEU A 559 5.56 18.13 9.85
C LEU A 559 4.35 19.03 9.61
N ILE A 560 4.08 19.37 8.35
CA ILE A 560 2.89 20.12 7.96
C ILE A 560 1.96 19.16 7.22
N LEU A 561 0.81 18.90 7.83
CA LEU A 561 -0.19 17.97 7.36
C LEU A 561 -1.21 18.67 6.46
N LYS A 562 -1.70 17.95 5.45
CA LYS A 562 -2.71 18.46 4.51
C LYS A 562 -4.01 18.81 5.23
N ASN A 563 -4.50 20.02 5.02
CA ASN A 563 -5.90 20.37 5.20
C ASN A 563 -6.52 20.69 3.81
N PRO A 564 -7.51 19.92 3.30
CA PRO A 564 -8.11 20.13 1.99
C PRO A 564 -8.68 21.53 1.76
N SER A 565 -9.07 22.22 2.84
CA SER A 565 -9.70 23.54 2.81
C SER A 565 -8.71 24.70 2.95
N SER A 566 -7.41 24.42 3.12
CA SER A 566 -6.40 25.43 3.44
C SER A 566 -5.73 25.99 2.18
N PRO A 567 -5.65 27.33 2.03
CA PRO A 567 -5.03 27.98 0.88
C PRO A 567 -3.51 28.19 1.02
N LEU A 568 -2.80 27.42 1.87
CA LEU A 568 -1.36 27.60 2.09
C LEU A 568 -0.55 27.30 0.81
N ASP A 569 -0.27 28.36 0.06
CA ASP A 569 0.42 28.39 -1.22
C ASP A 569 1.93 28.64 -1.08
N GLN A 570 2.35 29.27 0.03
CA GLN A 570 3.75 29.52 0.38
C GLN A 570 4.04 29.29 1.85
N LEU A 571 5.24 28.78 2.15
CA LEU A 571 5.73 28.71 3.52
C LEU A 571 6.34 30.08 3.89
N PRO A 572 5.89 30.76 4.97
CA PRO A 572 6.41 32.06 5.34
C PRO A 572 7.93 32.02 5.54
N GLY A 573 8.66 32.88 4.82
CA GLY A 573 10.12 32.90 4.88
C GLY A 573 10.67 33.18 6.29
N ASP A 574 9.97 33.99 7.08
CA ASP A 574 10.36 34.33 8.46
C ASP A 574 10.18 33.15 9.42
N LEU A 575 9.32 32.19 9.10
CA LEU A 575 9.23 30.94 9.86
C LEU A 575 10.51 30.11 9.69
N LEU A 576 11.05 30.05 8.47
CA LEU A 576 12.29 29.30 8.19
C LEU A 576 13.52 29.90 8.89
N THR A 577 13.55 31.22 9.13
CA THR A 577 14.66 31.85 9.86
C THR A 577 14.68 31.51 11.34
N GLU A 578 13.54 31.18 11.92
CA GLU A 578 13.42 30.81 13.33
C GLU A 578 13.77 29.34 13.59
N LEU A 579 13.64 28.44 12.61
CA LEU A 579 13.78 26.98 12.75
C LEU A 579 15.25 26.48 12.78
N LYS A 580 16.13 27.16 13.52
CA LYS A 580 17.58 26.95 13.47
C LYS A 580 18.07 25.56 13.88
N GLY A 581 17.33 24.82 14.73
CA GLY A 581 17.68 23.46 15.18
C GLY A 581 17.06 22.32 14.35
N LEU A 582 16.38 22.64 13.24
CA LEU A 582 15.54 21.69 12.53
C LEU A 582 16.36 20.62 11.79
N ARG A 583 15.96 19.36 11.96
CA ARG A 583 16.56 18.17 11.32
C ARG A 583 15.61 17.51 10.32
N VAL A 584 14.30 17.57 10.59
CA VAL A 584 13.25 16.97 9.76
C VAL A 584 12.22 18.04 9.39
N LEU A 585 12.07 18.31 8.09
CA LEU A 585 11.01 19.13 7.54
C LEU A 585 10.16 18.30 6.58
N GLY A 586 8.89 18.10 6.94
CA GLY A 586 7.91 17.41 6.12
C GLY A 586 6.84 18.34 5.61
N LEU A 587 6.78 18.53 4.29
CA LEU A 587 5.75 19.31 3.59
C LEU A 587 4.80 18.41 2.78
N GLU A 588 4.94 17.09 2.92
CA GLU A 588 4.14 16.08 2.24
C GLU A 588 2.65 16.21 2.63
N GLY A 589 1.89 16.91 1.81
CA GLY A 589 0.46 17.18 2.04
C GLY A 589 0.06 18.62 1.76
N CYS A 590 1.01 19.55 1.73
CA CYS A 590 0.74 20.95 1.40
C CYS A 590 0.49 21.16 -0.10
N ASN A 591 -0.05 22.34 -0.44
CA ASN A 591 -0.15 22.84 -1.81
C ASN A 591 0.85 23.99 -2.05
N ILE A 592 1.99 23.97 -1.33
CA ILE A 592 3.04 24.98 -1.46
C ILE A 592 3.62 24.93 -2.88
N VAL A 593 3.61 26.04 -3.60
CA VAL A 593 4.05 26.10 -5.00
C VAL A 593 5.55 26.41 -5.09
N CYS A 594 6.05 27.26 -4.19
CA CYS A 594 7.45 27.68 -4.16
C CYS A 594 8.06 27.54 -2.76
N LEU A 595 9.33 27.14 -2.72
CA LEU A 595 10.12 27.08 -1.49
C LEU A 595 11.06 28.29 -1.43
N SER A 596 11.05 29.01 -0.30
CA SER A 596 11.88 30.22 -0.11
C SER A 596 13.38 29.92 -0.07
N GLU A 597 14.21 30.83 -0.59
CA GLU A 597 15.68 30.81 -0.45
C GLU A 597 16.15 30.83 1.02
N LYS A 598 15.29 31.26 1.95
CA LYS A 598 15.59 31.20 3.40
C LYS A 598 15.73 29.76 3.93
N ILE A 599 15.37 28.73 3.15
CA ILE A 599 15.59 27.32 3.51
C ILE A 599 17.07 27.02 3.81
N GLY A 600 18.01 27.71 3.15
CA GLY A 600 19.44 27.52 3.38
C GLY A 600 19.92 27.89 4.78
N ASN A 601 19.08 28.53 5.61
CA ASN A 601 19.38 28.81 7.01
C ASN A 601 19.27 27.58 7.91
N LEU A 602 18.60 26.51 7.46
CA LEU A 602 18.38 25.28 8.23
C LEU A 602 19.60 24.35 8.20
N LYS A 603 20.73 24.81 8.76
CA LYS A 603 22.04 24.13 8.63
C LYS A 603 22.09 22.69 9.15
N TYR A 604 21.19 22.31 10.07
CA TYR A 604 21.10 20.97 10.65
C TYR A 604 20.12 20.04 9.92
N LEU A 605 19.47 20.52 8.86
CA LEU A 605 18.45 19.74 8.15
C LEU A 605 19.06 18.48 7.54
N ARG A 606 18.45 17.33 7.83
CA ARG A 606 18.85 15.99 7.36
C ARG A 606 17.78 15.32 6.51
N TYR A 607 16.51 15.64 6.75
CA TYR A 607 15.38 15.11 5.98
C TYR A 607 14.52 16.26 5.49
N LEU A 608 14.37 16.36 4.17
CA LEU A 608 13.47 17.29 3.50
C LEU A 608 12.50 16.52 2.61
N ALA A 609 11.22 16.60 2.95
CA ALA A 609 10.14 16.01 2.18
C ALA A 609 9.24 17.10 1.59
N LEU A 610 9.09 17.11 0.28
CA LEU A 610 8.40 18.14 -0.49
C LEU A 610 6.95 17.75 -0.78
N CYS A 611 6.10 18.73 -1.05
CA CYS A 611 4.80 18.49 -1.67
C CYS A 611 4.91 18.38 -3.20
N LYS A 612 3.85 17.85 -3.83
CA LYS A 612 3.79 17.61 -5.27
C LYS A 612 3.80 18.91 -6.09
N SER A 613 3.27 19.99 -5.51
CA SER A 613 3.14 21.30 -6.13
C SER A 613 4.46 22.06 -6.27
N ILE A 614 5.51 21.67 -5.54
CA ILE A 614 6.85 22.25 -5.71
C ILE A 614 7.48 21.62 -6.96
N THR A 615 7.70 22.43 -7.98
CA THR A 615 8.32 22.02 -9.25
C THR A 615 9.77 22.46 -9.40
N ARG A 616 10.26 23.40 -8.57
CA ARG A 616 11.65 23.86 -8.59
C ARG A 616 12.21 24.06 -7.18
N LEU A 617 13.44 23.60 -6.95
CA LEU A 617 14.16 23.84 -5.69
C LEU A 617 14.99 25.13 -5.77
N PRO A 618 15.01 25.94 -4.69
CA PRO A 618 15.85 27.14 -4.61
C PRO A 618 17.34 26.77 -4.48
N GLN A 619 18.22 27.66 -4.93
CA GLN A 619 19.68 27.42 -4.92
C GLN A 619 20.19 27.20 -3.49
N ALA A 620 19.59 27.86 -2.50
CA ALA A 620 19.93 27.71 -1.10
C ALA A 620 19.84 26.28 -0.53
N VAL A 621 19.10 25.35 -1.16
CA VAL A 621 19.08 23.93 -0.72
C VAL A 621 20.47 23.30 -0.79
N THR A 622 21.32 23.76 -1.70
CA THR A 622 22.71 23.27 -1.87
C THR A 622 23.63 23.63 -0.70
N LYS A 623 23.19 24.53 0.20
CA LYS A 623 23.89 24.90 1.43
C LYS A 623 23.58 23.96 2.61
N LEU A 624 22.66 23.01 2.43
CA LEU A 624 22.23 22.07 3.47
C LEU A 624 23.17 20.86 3.55
N TYR A 625 24.45 21.08 3.86
CA TYR A 625 25.52 20.06 3.78
C TYR A 625 25.30 18.79 4.63
N ARG A 626 24.35 18.84 5.57
CA ARG A 626 23.95 17.72 6.44
C ARG A 626 22.77 16.93 5.90
N LEU A 627 22.18 17.34 4.77
CA LEU A 627 21.02 16.69 4.19
C LEU A 627 21.36 15.24 3.80
N GLN A 628 20.58 14.30 4.33
CA GLN A 628 20.69 12.86 4.08
C GLN A 628 19.59 12.37 3.13
N THR A 629 18.39 12.92 3.25
CA THR A 629 17.22 12.54 2.46
C THR A 629 16.55 13.77 1.84
N LEU A 630 16.34 13.70 0.53
CA LEU A 630 15.47 14.61 -0.22
C LEU A 630 14.39 13.78 -0.90
N SER A 631 13.14 13.99 -0.51
CA SER A 631 11.96 13.23 -0.97
C SER A 631 11.00 14.14 -1.72
N SER A 632 10.54 13.69 -2.90
CA SER A 632 9.49 14.36 -3.67
C SER A 632 8.46 13.34 -4.17
N PRO A 633 7.16 13.69 -4.24
CA PRO A 633 6.15 12.80 -4.78
C PRO A 633 6.48 12.39 -6.23
N LYS A 634 6.25 11.12 -6.56
CA LYS A 634 6.47 10.61 -7.93
C LYS A 634 5.70 11.44 -8.95
N GLY A 635 6.36 11.80 -10.04
CA GLY A 635 5.77 12.60 -11.13
C GLY A 635 5.65 14.10 -10.83
N SER A 636 6.41 14.64 -9.85
CA SER A 636 6.48 16.08 -9.58
C SER A 636 7.22 16.89 -10.65
N GLY A 637 8.04 16.24 -11.47
CA GLY A 637 8.85 16.94 -12.49
C GLY A 637 9.92 17.87 -11.91
N LEU A 638 10.25 17.73 -10.62
CA LEU A 638 11.09 18.64 -9.85
C LEU A 638 12.43 18.97 -10.54
N GLU A 639 12.67 20.26 -10.73
CA GLU A 639 13.95 20.82 -11.13
C GLU A 639 14.85 21.01 -9.91
N VAL A 640 16.06 20.45 -9.99
CA VAL A 640 17.05 20.45 -8.90
C VAL A 640 18.23 21.34 -9.31
N PRO A 641 18.75 22.21 -8.41
CA PRO A 641 19.97 22.99 -8.63
C PRO A 641 21.16 22.14 -9.07
N GLU A 642 22.00 22.67 -9.97
CA GLU A 642 23.22 22.00 -10.44
C GLU A 642 24.18 21.64 -9.29
N ASP A 643 24.26 22.52 -8.30
CA ASP A 643 25.13 22.37 -7.12
C ASP A 643 24.59 21.36 -6.08
N ILE A 644 23.52 20.62 -6.35
CA ILE A 644 23.00 19.59 -5.42
C ILE A 644 24.04 18.51 -5.13
N ILE A 645 24.97 18.29 -6.05
CA ILE A 645 26.11 17.36 -5.92
C ILE A 645 27.09 17.74 -4.80
N ASN A 646 26.99 18.96 -4.25
CA ASN A 646 27.77 19.43 -3.11
C ASN A 646 27.26 18.84 -1.78
N LEU A 647 26.04 18.29 -1.77
CA LEU A 647 25.45 17.65 -0.60
C LEU A 647 25.99 16.21 -0.43
N LYS A 648 27.27 16.10 -0.05
CA LYS A 648 28.00 14.81 0.03
C LYS A 648 27.40 13.80 1.01
N ARG A 649 26.60 14.23 1.98
CA ARG A 649 25.93 13.36 2.95
C ARG A 649 24.60 12.78 2.45
N LEU A 650 24.16 13.12 1.24
CA LEU A 650 22.95 12.55 0.67
C LEU A 650 23.07 11.03 0.54
N ARG A 651 22.09 10.34 1.11
CA ARG A 651 21.90 8.89 1.05
C ARG A 651 20.66 8.54 0.23
N HIS A 652 19.65 9.41 0.20
CA HIS A 652 18.37 9.12 -0.45
C HIS A 652 17.86 10.30 -1.28
N LEU A 653 17.57 10.01 -2.55
CA LEU A 653 16.90 10.89 -3.49
C LEU A 653 15.63 10.17 -3.96
N ASP A 654 14.50 10.39 -3.28
CA ASP A 654 13.22 9.79 -3.66
C ASP A 654 12.54 10.65 -4.72
N MET A 655 13.13 10.71 -5.91
CA MET A 655 12.66 11.50 -7.05
C MET A 655 13.24 10.96 -8.36
N ASP A 656 12.88 11.58 -9.49
CA ASP A 656 13.53 11.23 -10.76
C ASP A 656 14.95 11.80 -10.79
N THR A 657 15.93 10.90 -10.72
CA THR A 657 17.37 11.23 -10.69
C THR A 657 17.99 11.40 -12.08
N SER A 658 17.23 11.11 -13.15
CA SER A 658 17.71 11.21 -14.54
C SER A 658 18.15 12.62 -14.95
N LYS A 659 17.65 13.66 -14.26
CA LYS A 659 17.96 15.06 -14.55
C LYS A 659 19.10 15.64 -13.70
N ILE A 660 19.65 14.88 -12.75
CA ILE A 660 20.70 15.39 -11.85
C ILE A 660 22.04 15.30 -12.54
N THR A 661 22.65 16.45 -12.81
CA THR A 661 23.99 16.55 -13.40
C THR A 661 25.06 16.16 -12.38
N GLY A 662 26.02 15.33 -12.78
CA GLY A 662 27.14 14.89 -11.94
C GLY A 662 26.76 13.92 -10.79
N ILE A 663 25.64 13.21 -10.89
CA ILE A 663 25.11 12.32 -9.84
C ILE A 663 26.13 11.29 -9.32
N GLY A 664 27.06 10.82 -10.15
CA GLY A 664 28.13 9.90 -9.75
C GLY A 664 29.06 10.44 -8.67
N LYS A 665 29.08 11.76 -8.43
CA LYS A 665 29.82 12.39 -7.33
C LYS A 665 29.16 12.22 -5.96
N LEU A 666 27.95 11.63 -5.89
CA LEU A 666 27.18 11.34 -4.67
C LEU A 666 27.35 9.87 -4.26
N VAL A 667 28.57 9.48 -3.91
CA VAL A 667 28.97 8.08 -3.67
C VAL A 667 28.25 7.39 -2.50
N HIS A 668 27.64 8.16 -1.59
CA HIS A 668 26.96 7.63 -0.40
C HIS A 668 25.47 7.29 -0.62
N LEU A 669 24.95 7.43 -1.85
CA LEU A 669 23.56 7.08 -2.16
C LEU A 669 23.27 5.58 -1.94
N GLN A 670 22.11 5.30 -1.33
CA GLN A 670 21.60 3.97 -0.96
C GLN A 670 20.23 3.66 -1.59
N GLY A 671 19.66 4.62 -2.31
CA GLY A 671 18.33 4.51 -2.93
C GLY A 671 18.36 3.94 -4.35
N SER A 672 17.18 3.92 -4.97
CA SER A 672 17.04 3.67 -6.40
C SER A 672 17.55 4.87 -7.19
N ILE A 673 18.29 4.63 -8.27
CA ILE A 673 18.78 5.71 -9.14
C ILE A 673 18.58 5.39 -10.63
N LYS A 674 18.35 6.45 -11.40
CA LYS A 674 18.51 6.49 -12.85
C LYS A 674 19.81 7.21 -13.15
N PHE A 675 20.73 6.54 -13.83
CA PHE A 675 22.08 7.02 -14.12
C PHE A 675 22.24 7.25 -15.63
N PRO A 676 22.11 8.50 -16.10
CA PRO A 676 22.40 8.82 -17.50
C PRO A 676 23.90 8.82 -17.73
N VAL A 677 24.39 7.94 -18.60
CA VAL A 677 25.80 7.88 -18.98
C VAL A 677 26.11 9.00 -19.97
N LYS A 678 27.24 9.69 -19.76
CA LYS A 678 27.76 10.76 -20.62
C LYS A 678 29.30 10.77 -20.57
N ASN A 679 29.92 11.40 -21.57
CA ASN A 679 31.36 11.67 -21.60
C ASN A 679 31.74 12.89 -20.73
N GLU A 680 31.19 12.96 -19.52
CA GLU A 680 31.37 14.05 -18.57
C GLU A 680 31.60 13.51 -17.15
N LYS A 681 32.49 14.15 -16.38
CA LYS A 681 32.80 13.72 -15.01
C LYS A 681 31.56 13.75 -14.10
N GLY A 682 31.28 12.64 -13.43
CA GLY A 682 30.08 12.43 -12.62
C GLY A 682 28.94 11.73 -13.37
N HIS A 683 29.15 11.38 -14.64
CA HIS A 683 28.23 10.60 -15.49
C HIS A 683 28.93 9.42 -16.17
N THR A 684 30.20 9.16 -15.88
CA THR A 684 30.93 8.03 -16.46
C THR A 684 30.60 6.75 -15.69
N LEU A 685 30.79 5.59 -16.33
CA LEU A 685 30.65 4.31 -15.64
C LEU A 685 31.69 4.13 -14.52
N ALA A 686 32.87 4.74 -14.63
CA ALA A 686 33.85 4.78 -13.53
C ALA A 686 33.32 5.50 -12.28
N ASP A 687 32.53 6.56 -12.45
CA ASP A 687 31.89 7.25 -11.31
C ASP A 687 30.88 6.32 -10.58
N LEU A 688 30.29 5.36 -11.31
CA LEU A 688 29.35 4.39 -10.76
C LEU A 688 30.05 3.29 -9.92
N ASP A 689 31.35 3.01 -10.11
CA ASP A 689 32.11 2.04 -9.28
C ASP A 689 32.04 2.43 -7.80
N GLY A 690 32.24 3.72 -7.51
CA GLY A 690 32.24 4.27 -6.15
C GLY A 690 30.87 4.23 -5.46
N MET A 691 29.79 3.95 -6.19
CA MET A 691 28.42 3.89 -5.67
C MET A 691 28.02 2.45 -5.26
N SER A 692 28.87 1.76 -4.50
CA SER A 692 28.64 0.37 -4.07
C SER A 692 27.46 0.21 -3.10
N GLY A 693 27.06 1.30 -2.43
CA GLY A 693 25.95 1.33 -1.49
C GLY A 693 24.55 1.30 -2.11
N LEU A 694 24.42 1.41 -3.44
CA LEU A 694 23.13 1.46 -4.13
C LEU A 694 22.29 0.21 -3.87
N ARG A 695 20.97 0.41 -3.76
CA ARG A 695 20.03 -0.64 -3.41
C ARG A 695 18.77 -0.56 -4.26
N LYS A 696 17.98 -1.63 -4.24
CA LYS A 696 16.68 -1.73 -4.93
C LYS A 696 16.85 -1.68 -6.45
N GLU A 697 16.79 -0.52 -7.08
CA GLU A 697 16.73 -0.38 -8.55
C GLU A 697 17.83 0.53 -9.07
N LEU A 698 18.60 0.04 -10.04
CA LEU A 698 19.59 0.79 -10.79
C LEU A 698 19.22 0.75 -12.27
N HIS A 699 18.92 1.90 -12.84
CA HIS A 699 18.62 2.07 -14.27
C HIS A 699 19.75 2.87 -14.92
N ILE A 700 20.52 2.24 -15.80
CA ILE A 700 21.62 2.88 -16.53
C ILE A 700 21.12 3.19 -17.94
N MET A 701 21.17 4.46 -18.32
CA MET A 701 20.65 4.98 -19.59
C MET A 701 21.79 5.50 -20.46
N ASN A 702 21.53 5.62 -21.76
CA ASN A 702 22.45 6.15 -22.76
C ASN A 702 23.75 5.33 -22.89
N LEU A 703 23.65 4.01 -22.81
CA LEU A 703 24.83 3.13 -22.91
C LEU A 703 25.52 3.16 -24.27
N ASP A 704 24.87 3.73 -25.30
CA ASP A 704 25.43 3.97 -26.64
C ASP A 704 26.65 4.91 -26.68
N VAL A 705 26.93 5.65 -25.59
CA VAL A 705 28.14 6.51 -25.53
C VAL A 705 29.39 5.77 -25.07
N VAL A 706 29.26 4.52 -24.62
CA VAL A 706 30.38 3.72 -24.10
C VAL A 706 31.15 3.09 -25.25
N MET A 707 32.48 3.23 -25.24
CA MET A 707 33.31 2.95 -26.42
C MET A 707 33.90 1.53 -26.46
N ASP A 708 33.98 0.84 -25.33
CA ASP A 708 34.62 -0.48 -25.21
C ASP A 708 34.21 -1.23 -23.94
N GLN A 709 34.58 -2.51 -23.88
CA GLN A 709 34.36 -3.39 -22.72
C GLN A 709 35.06 -2.89 -21.45
N GLN A 710 36.23 -2.28 -21.55
CA GLN A 710 37.01 -1.85 -20.39
C GLN A 710 36.32 -0.72 -19.64
N ALA A 711 35.76 0.26 -20.37
CA ALA A 711 34.93 1.33 -19.83
C ALA A 711 33.64 0.78 -19.20
N ALA A 712 33.04 -0.24 -19.81
CA ALA A 712 31.86 -0.92 -19.27
C ALA A 712 32.15 -1.62 -17.92
N CYS A 713 33.26 -2.36 -17.84
CA CYS A 713 33.71 -3.06 -16.63
C CYS A 713 33.92 -2.12 -15.44
N GLN A 714 34.27 -0.84 -15.68
CA GLN A 714 34.41 0.16 -14.63
C GLN A 714 33.09 0.47 -13.91
N ALA A 715 31.93 0.09 -14.44
CA ALA A 715 30.66 0.21 -13.72
C ALA A 715 30.61 -0.60 -12.42
N GLY A 716 31.42 -1.66 -12.30
CA GLY A 716 31.52 -2.49 -11.10
C GLY A 716 30.16 -3.08 -10.65
N LEU A 717 29.32 -3.51 -11.60
CA LEU A 717 27.96 -3.97 -11.32
C LEU A 717 27.93 -5.25 -10.48
N ASN A 718 28.92 -6.12 -10.65
CA ASN A 718 29.13 -7.31 -9.84
C ASN A 718 29.40 -7.03 -8.35
N LYS A 719 29.90 -5.84 -7.99
CA LYS A 719 30.12 -5.41 -6.59
C LYS A 719 28.86 -4.87 -5.91
N LYS A 720 27.75 -4.68 -6.64
CA LYS A 720 26.53 -4.01 -6.15
C LYS A 720 25.51 -5.01 -5.59
N GLU A 721 25.84 -5.64 -4.47
CA GLU A 721 25.09 -6.76 -3.85
C GLU A 721 23.63 -6.44 -3.47
N ASN A 722 23.36 -5.16 -3.18
CA ASN A 722 22.06 -4.69 -2.70
C ASN A 722 21.10 -4.26 -3.82
N VAL A 723 21.56 -4.24 -5.08
CA VAL A 723 20.72 -3.97 -6.25
C VAL A 723 19.91 -5.23 -6.58
N LYS A 724 18.58 -5.09 -6.66
CA LYS A 724 17.64 -6.20 -6.94
C LYS A 724 16.97 -6.09 -8.31
N ILE A 725 16.92 -4.89 -8.88
CA ILE A 725 16.41 -4.59 -10.22
C ILE A 725 17.52 -3.85 -10.95
N LEU A 726 17.97 -4.38 -12.08
CA LEU A 726 18.91 -3.74 -12.98
C LEU A 726 18.23 -3.51 -14.33
N GLU A 727 18.30 -2.28 -14.82
CA GLU A 727 17.83 -1.89 -16.15
C GLU A 727 18.96 -1.25 -16.93
N LEU A 728 19.24 -1.79 -18.12
CA LEU A 728 20.26 -1.32 -19.05
C LEU A 728 19.56 -0.82 -20.32
N GLU A 729 19.74 0.45 -20.66
CA GLU A 729 19.05 1.10 -21.77
C GLU A 729 20.00 1.89 -22.68
N TRP A 730 19.86 1.65 -23.98
CA TRP A 730 20.51 2.40 -25.06
C TRP A 730 19.54 3.40 -25.70
N ASN A 731 20.09 4.44 -26.32
CA ASN A 731 19.28 5.41 -27.09
C ASN A 731 18.72 4.80 -28.38
N SER A 732 17.61 5.34 -28.88
CA SER A 732 16.94 4.85 -30.09
C SER A 732 17.60 5.28 -31.41
N THR A 733 18.70 6.04 -31.39
CA THR A 733 19.27 6.70 -32.58
C THR A 733 20.20 5.82 -33.41
N GLY A 734 20.62 4.64 -32.90
CA GLY A 734 21.26 3.56 -33.68
C GLY A 734 22.53 3.94 -34.46
N LYS A 735 23.29 4.96 -34.03
CA LYS A 735 24.44 5.51 -34.78
C LYS A 735 25.75 4.72 -34.61
N THR A 736 25.79 3.70 -33.75
CA THR A 736 27.01 3.01 -33.31
C THR A 736 27.25 1.68 -34.05
N VAL A 737 28.52 1.23 -34.05
CA VAL A 737 28.94 -0.02 -34.69
C VAL A 737 28.57 -1.22 -33.80
N PRO A 738 27.92 -2.28 -34.32
CA PRO A 738 27.43 -3.40 -33.51
C PRO A 738 28.48 -4.11 -32.64
N SER A 739 29.73 -4.23 -33.12
CA SER A 739 30.82 -4.92 -32.40
C SER A 739 31.11 -4.29 -31.03
N VAL A 740 31.09 -2.95 -30.96
CA VAL A 740 31.36 -2.20 -29.73
C VAL A 740 30.26 -2.47 -28.71
N GLU A 741 29.01 -2.51 -29.15
CA GLU A 741 27.86 -2.70 -28.25
C GLU A 741 27.90 -4.07 -27.57
N ALA A 742 28.31 -5.11 -28.31
CA ALA A 742 28.51 -6.44 -27.74
C ALA A 742 29.58 -6.47 -26.66
N GLU A 743 30.73 -5.85 -26.93
CA GLU A 743 31.82 -5.68 -25.95
C GLU A 743 31.35 -4.90 -24.71
N VAL A 744 30.57 -3.83 -24.89
CA VAL A 744 30.01 -3.04 -23.79
C VAL A 744 29.08 -3.88 -22.93
N LEU A 745 28.14 -4.63 -23.52
CA LEU A 745 27.22 -5.48 -22.76
C LEU A 745 27.95 -6.63 -22.04
N ASP A 746 29.03 -7.16 -22.63
CA ASP A 746 29.92 -8.15 -21.99
C ASP A 746 30.59 -7.59 -20.72
N GLY A 747 30.95 -6.30 -20.72
CA GLY A 747 31.54 -5.63 -19.55
C GLY A 747 30.55 -5.28 -18.43
N LEU A 748 29.24 -5.32 -18.69
CA LEU A 748 28.17 -4.96 -17.73
C LEU A 748 27.64 -6.17 -16.95
N GLU A 749 28.53 -7.04 -16.46
CA GLU A 749 28.14 -8.25 -15.73
C GLU A 749 27.44 -7.92 -14.39
N PRO A 750 26.17 -8.33 -14.19
CA PRO A 750 25.43 -8.03 -12.97
C PRO A 750 25.91 -8.83 -11.75
N ASN A 751 25.58 -8.36 -10.55
CA ASN A 751 25.71 -9.18 -9.34
C ASN A 751 24.70 -10.36 -9.36
N GLN A 752 25.11 -11.51 -8.84
CA GLN A 752 24.32 -12.75 -8.82
C GLN A 752 22.96 -12.65 -8.09
N TYR A 753 22.81 -11.70 -7.16
CA TYR A 753 21.59 -11.50 -6.37
C TYR A 753 20.55 -10.57 -7.02
N VAL A 754 20.80 -10.09 -8.24
CA VAL A 754 19.81 -9.35 -9.04
C VAL A 754 18.61 -10.27 -9.33
N LYS A 755 17.40 -9.81 -8.99
CA LYS A 755 16.16 -10.57 -9.17
C LYS A 755 15.46 -10.24 -10.49
N LYS A 756 15.63 -9.03 -10.99
CA LYS A 756 15.00 -8.57 -12.23
C LYS A 756 16.05 -7.87 -13.10
N LEU A 757 16.19 -8.34 -14.33
CA LEU A 757 17.05 -7.74 -15.35
C LEU A 757 16.19 -7.27 -16.53
N LEU A 758 16.37 -6.02 -16.94
CA LEU A 758 15.81 -5.46 -18.16
C LEU A 758 16.94 -4.99 -19.07
N ILE A 759 16.93 -5.42 -20.32
CA ILE A 759 17.81 -4.90 -21.37
C ILE A 759 16.91 -4.27 -22.44
N ARG A 760 17.15 -3.01 -22.76
CA ARG A 760 16.30 -2.20 -23.66
C ARG A 760 17.12 -1.57 -24.78
N ARG A 761 16.59 -1.65 -26.00
CA ARG A 761 17.09 -0.92 -27.19
C ARG A 761 18.55 -1.24 -27.54
N TYR A 762 19.00 -2.43 -27.18
CA TYR A 762 20.37 -2.86 -27.43
C TYR A 762 20.64 -3.08 -28.92
N HIS A 763 21.72 -2.50 -29.44
CA HIS A 763 22.02 -2.45 -30.89
C HIS A 763 23.04 -3.49 -31.38
N GLY A 764 23.63 -4.29 -30.48
CA GLY A 764 24.52 -5.37 -30.85
C GLY A 764 23.78 -6.60 -31.37
N ASP A 765 24.50 -7.47 -32.06
CA ASP A 765 23.98 -8.64 -32.78
C ASP A 765 23.97 -9.95 -31.95
N ARG A 766 24.72 -9.99 -30.85
CA ARG A 766 24.81 -11.17 -29.96
C ARG A 766 24.46 -10.87 -28.51
N SER A 767 24.10 -11.94 -27.79
CA SER A 767 23.93 -11.95 -26.33
C SER A 767 25.28 -11.95 -25.61
N PRO A 768 25.35 -11.46 -24.36
CA PRO A 768 26.61 -11.37 -23.64
C PRO A 768 27.09 -12.74 -23.12
N ASP A 769 28.41 -12.89 -22.99
CA ASP A 769 29.10 -14.12 -22.59
C ASP A 769 28.68 -14.63 -21.20
N TRP A 770 28.41 -13.69 -20.28
CA TRP A 770 27.93 -14.03 -18.94
C TRP A 770 26.51 -14.63 -18.94
N LEU A 771 25.72 -14.42 -20.00
CA LEU A 771 24.40 -15.04 -20.19
C LEU A 771 24.48 -16.33 -21.03
N ASN A 772 25.53 -16.51 -21.83
CA ASN A 772 25.66 -17.59 -22.82
C ASN A 772 26.42 -18.83 -22.32
N THR A 773 27.41 -18.67 -21.46
CA THR A 773 28.20 -19.81 -20.95
C THR A 773 27.42 -20.55 -19.85
N GLY A 774 26.94 -21.76 -20.14
CA GLY A 774 25.93 -22.44 -19.31
C GLY A 774 26.25 -22.63 -17.82
N LEU A 775 27.53 -22.69 -17.44
CA LEU A 775 27.96 -22.70 -16.03
C LEU A 775 27.92 -21.30 -15.36
N LYS A 776 28.06 -20.22 -16.12
CA LYS A 776 27.95 -18.84 -15.61
C LYS A 776 26.50 -18.40 -15.49
N ALA A 777 25.62 -18.81 -16.40
CA ALA A 777 24.21 -18.43 -16.36
C ALA A 777 23.50 -19.00 -15.11
N SER A 778 23.80 -20.23 -14.71
CA SER A 778 23.18 -20.89 -13.55
C SER A 778 23.48 -20.24 -12.20
N LYS A 779 24.47 -19.35 -12.12
CA LYS A 779 24.78 -18.61 -10.87
C LYS A 779 23.80 -17.46 -10.60
N PHE A 780 23.06 -17.00 -11.61
CA PHE A 780 22.17 -15.84 -11.46
C PHE A 780 20.81 -16.24 -10.90
N TYR A 781 20.35 -15.49 -9.90
CA TYR A 781 19.04 -15.69 -9.25
C TYR A 781 17.91 -14.87 -9.90
N PHE A 782 17.96 -14.67 -11.22
CA PHE A 782 16.92 -13.93 -11.94
C PHE A 782 15.56 -14.61 -11.74
N LYS A 783 14.57 -13.82 -11.30
CA LYS A 783 13.15 -14.17 -11.29
C LYS A 783 12.41 -13.58 -12.47
N TYR A 784 12.90 -12.47 -13.02
CA TYR A 784 12.28 -11.74 -14.11
C TYR A 784 13.37 -11.31 -15.10
N LEU A 785 13.23 -11.70 -16.37
CA LEU A 785 14.13 -11.27 -17.44
C LEU A 785 13.30 -10.67 -18.57
N HIS A 786 13.58 -9.43 -18.93
CA HIS A 786 12.89 -8.76 -20.02
C HIS A 786 13.94 -8.26 -21.03
N LEU A 787 13.87 -8.76 -22.26
CA LEU A 787 14.65 -8.30 -23.38
C LEU A 787 13.70 -7.55 -24.32
N ILE A 788 13.94 -6.26 -24.53
CA ILE A 788 13.02 -5.39 -25.26
C ILE A 788 13.81 -4.62 -26.29
N ASN A 789 13.43 -4.73 -27.56
CA ASN A 789 14.07 -4.00 -28.66
C ASN A 789 15.57 -4.36 -28.78
N CYS A 790 15.88 -5.65 -28.69
CA CYS A 790 17.22 -6.20 -29.00
C CYS A 790 17.20 -6.75 -30.42
N ARG A 791 16.94 -5.86 -31.39
CA ARG A 791 16.41 -6.24 -32.72
C ARG A 791 17.34 -7.09 -33.57
N LYS A 792 18.66 -7.01 -33.34
CA LYS A 792 19.68 -7.71 -34.14
C LYS A 792 20.08 -9.09 -33.60
N TRP A 793 19.53 -9.52 -32.47
CA TRP A 793 19.79 -10.88 -31.97
C TRP A 793 19.17 -11.91 -32.91
N GLU A 794 20.00 -12.72 -33.53
CA GLU A 794 19.57 -13.85 -34.37
C GLU A 794 19.35 -15.12 -33.53
N VAL A 795 20.21 -15.32 -32.52
CA VAL A 795 20.22 -16.50 -31.64
C VAL A 795 19.98 -16.06 -30.19
N LEU A 796 19.07 -16.74 -29.50
CA LEU A 796 18.81 -16.52 -28.08
C LEU A 796 19.77 -17.36 -27.21
N PRO A 797 20.25 -16.84 -26.07
CA PRO A 797 21.09 -17.59 -25.14
C PRO A 797 20.30 -18.74 -24.46
N PRO A 798 20.98 -19.69 -23.77
CA PRO A 798 20.37 -20.81 -23.05
C PRO A 798 19.62 -20.39 -21.77
N LEU A 799 18.58 -19.58 -21.93
CA LEU A 799 17.77 -19.03 -20.84
C LEU A 799 17.05 -20.12 -20.04
N GLY A 800 16.84 -21.30 -20.61
CA GLY A 800 16.28 -22.47 -19.93
C GLY A 800 17.09 -22.97 -18.75
N GLN A 801 18.39 -22.63 -18.67
CA GLN A 801 19.24 -23.02 -17.56
C GLN A 801 19.06 -22.15 -16.31
N LEU A 802 18.29 -21.05 -16.38
CA LEU A 802 18.05 -20.16 -15.24
C LEU A 802 17.07 -20.79 -14.23
N PRO A 803 17.53 -21.22 -13.04
CA PRO A 803 16.74 -22.10 -12.17
C PRO A 803 15.58 -21.37 -11.46
N SER A 804 15.71 -20.06 -11.26
CA SER A 804 14.75 -19.24 -10.51
C SER A 804 13.83 -18.37 -11.38
N LEU A 805 13.96 -18.45 -12.71
CA LEU A 805 13.25 -17.57 -13.63
C LEU A 805 11.74 -17.87 -13.59
N LYS A 806 10.93 -16.86 -13.24
CA LYS A 806 9.46 -16.95 -13.12
C LYS A 806 8.74 -16.29 -14.28
N ALA A 807 9.29 -15.20 -14.82
CA ALA A 807 8.75 -14.57 -16.01
C ALA A 807 9.86 -14.21 -17.00
N LEU A 808 9.62 -14.53 -18.27
CA LEU A 808 10.49 -14.20 -19.39
C LEU A 808 9.69 -13.44 -20.44
N HIS A 809 10.09 -12.19 -20.71
CA HIS A 809 9.46 -11.33 -21.72
C HIS A 809 10.47 -11.00 -22.81
N LEU A 810 10.17 -11.41 -24.04
CA LEU A 810 10.98 -11.17 -25.23
C LEU A 810 10.16 -10.31 -26.19
N LYS A 811 10.55 -9.04 -26.34
CA LYS A 811 9.80 -8.05 -27.12
C LYS A 811 10.65 -7.38 -28.18
N GLU A 812 10.10 -7.14 -29.36
CA GLU A 812 10.80 -6.47 -30.46
C GLU A 812 12.14 -7.17 -30.81
N MET A 813 12.13 -8.51 -30.87
CA MET A 813 13.30 -9.35 -31.17
C MET A 813 13.36 -9.68 -32.67
N CYS A 814 13.49 -8.65 -33.51
CA CYS A 814 13.13 -8.73 -34.93
C CYS A 814 13.92 -9.73 -35.79
N SER A 815 15.19 -10.03 -35.48
CA SER A 815 16.05 -10.90 -36.30
C SER A 815 16.02 -12.37 -35.89
N VAL A 816 15.31 -12.72 -34.81
CA VAL A 816 15.18 -14.12 -34.37
C VAL A 816 14.32 -14.85 -35.38
N LYS A 817 14.91 -15.84 -36.07
CA LYS A 817 14.20 -16.67 -37.07
C LYS A 817 13.72 -18.00 -36.50
N LYS A 818 14.48 -18.58 -35.58
CA LYS A 818 14.22 -19.90 -35.01
C LYS A 818 14.57 -19.95 -33.53
N ILE A 819 13.69 -20.58 -32.74
CA ILE A 819 13.96 -20.96 -31.35
C ILE A 819 14.07 -22.48 -31.31
N SER A 820 15.21 -23.00 -30.81
CA SER A 820 15.56 -24.43 -30.84
C SER A 820 16.23 -24.87 -29.53
N GLY A 821 16.87 -26.06 -29.52
CA GLY A 821 17.51 -26.66 -28.33
C GLY A 821 18.40 -25.71 -27.54
N ASP A 822 19.12 -24.82 -28.22
CA ASP A 822 20.03 -23.84 -27.61
C ASP A 822 19.33 -22.94 -26.58
N PHE A 823 18.07 -22.58 -26.80
CA PHE A 823 17.29 -21.74 -25.88
C PHE A 823 17.02 -22.42 -24.53
N TYR A 824 16.86 -23.74 -24.54
CA TYR A 824 16.61 -24.55 -23.35
C TYR A 824 17.90 -24.88 -22.61
N GLY A 825 19.02 -24.95 -23.33
CA GLY A 825 20.32 -25.37 -22.84
C GLY A 825 20.40 -26.87 -22.55
N THR A 826 21.50 -27.28 -21.91
CA THR A 826 21.87 -28.69 -21.72
C THR A 826 21.28 -29.36 -20.47
N ASN A 827 20.40 -28.71 -19.72
CA ASN A 827 19.85 -29.26 -18.48
C ASN A 827 18.76 -30.29 -18.79
N SER A 828 18.63 -31.32 -17.93
CA SER A 828 17.55 -32.32 -18.04
C SER A 828 16.15 -31.72 -17.88
N ILE A 829 16.04 -30.63 -17.10
CA ILE A 829 14.83 -29.82 -16.95
C ILE A 829 15.18 -28.38 -17.30
N ALA A 830 14.61 -27.88 -18.39
CA ALA A 830 14.67 -26.47 -18.73
C ALA A 830 13.58 -25.70 -17.97
N PHE A 831 13.84 -24.43 -17.66
CA PHE A 831 12.88 -23.51 -17.04
C PHE A 831 12.11 -24.07 -15.83
N PRO A 832 12.79 -24.58 -14.78
CA PRO A 832 12.15 -25.31 -13.68
C PRO A 832 11.17 -24.48 -12.82
N SER A 833 11.18 -23.15 -12.99
CA SER A 833 10.37 -22.19 -12.22
C SER A 833 9.52 -21.25 -13.07
N LEU A 834 9.54 -21.36 -14.40
CA LEU A 834 8.92 -20.37 -15.29
C LEU A 834 7.40 -20.48 -15.24
N GLU A 835 6.71 -19.39 -14.89
CA GLU A 835 5.26 -19.32 -14.75
C GLU A 835 4.62 -18.48 -15.89
N GLU A 836 5.34 -17.51 -16.44
CA GLU A 836 4.88 -16.60 -17.50
C GLU A 836 5.94 -16.44 -18.62
N LEU A 837 5.53 -16.68 -19.87
CA LEU A 837 6.35 -16.51 -21.06
C LEU A 837 5.62 -15.61 -22.06
N GLU A 838 6.31 -14.59 -22.56
CA GLU A 838 5.75 -13.63 -23.51
C GLU A 838 6.73 -13.37 -24.65
N PHE A 839 6.26 -13.62 -25.88
CA PHE A 839 6.89 -13.21 -27.13
C PHE A 839 5.98 -12.15 -27.77
N ASP A 840 6.54 -10.98 -28.08
CA ASP A 840 5.81 -9.84 -28.62
C ASP A 840 6.64 -9.13 -29.71
N ASP A 841 6.08 -8.87 -30.88
CA ASP A 841 6.75 -8.17 -31.99
C ASP A 841 8.05 -8.87 -32.44
N MET A 842 7.90 -10.10 -32.94
CA MET A 842 8.99 -10.92 -33.49
C MET A 842 8.72 -11.24 -34.97
N PRO A 843 8.86 -10.25 -35.87
CA PRO A 843 8.38 -10.33 -37.25
C PRO A 843 9.01 -11.42 -38.11
N GLN A 844 10.28 -11.80 -37.89
CA GLN A 844 10.96 -12.82 -38.72
C GLN A 844 10.94 -14.21 -38.09
N TRP A 845 10.28 -14.40 -36.95
CA TRP A 845 10.31 -15.68 -36.23
C TRP A 845 9.39 -16.70 -36.90
N VAL A 846 9.98 -17.77 -37.46
CA VAL A 846 9.27 -18.78 -38.26
C VAL A 846 8.98 -20.05 -37.48
N GLU A 847 9.96 -20.53 -36.69
CA GLU A 847 9.88 -21.85 -36.06
C GLU A 847 10.26 -21.80 -34.57
N TRP A 848 9.45 -22.48 -33.76
CA TRP A 848 9.74 -22.84 -32.38
C TRP A 848 9.75 -24.37 -32.25
N VAL A 849 10.93 -24.95 -32.08
CA VAL A 849 11.14 -26.40 -32.11
C VAL A 849 11.55 -26.91 -30.73
N GLN A 850 10.95 -28.02 -30.31
CA GLN A 850 11.35 -28.81 -29.14
C GLN A 850 12.08 -30.07 -29.62
N GLU A 851 13.28 -30.32 -29.09
CA GLU A 851 14.01 -31.57 -29.36
C GLU A 851 13.51 -32.69 -28.44
N GLU A 852 13.31 -33.88 -29.00
CA GLU A 852 12.72 -35.06 -28.34
C GLU A 852 13.52 -35.57 -27.11
N LYS A 853 14.76 -35.12 -26.93
CA LYS A 853 15.67 -35.62 -25.89
C LYS A 853 15.37 -35.11 -24.47
N ASN A 854 14.52 -34.09 -24.30
CA ASN A 854 14.22 -33.50 -23.00
C ASN A 854 12.74 -33.66 -22.63
N ILE A 855 12.50 -34.42 -21.57
CA ILE A 855 11.19 -34.97 -21.19
C ILE A 855 10.28 -33.92 -20.51
N ASP A 856 10.81 -32.81 -19.98
CA ASP A 856 10.01 -31.76 -19.33
C ASP A 856 10.68 -30.36 -19.41
N MET A 857 10.29 -29.53 -20.39
CA MET A 857 10.96 -28.26 -20.73
C MET A 857 10.35 -27.00 -20.09
N LEU A 858 9.08 -27.05 -19.70
CA LEU A 858 8.30 -25.90 -19.23
C LEU A 858 7.32 -26.31 -18.09
N PRO A 859 7.79 -27.04 -17.06
CA PRO A 859 6.94 -27.79 -16.12
C PRO A 859 5.93 -26.96 -15.33
N LYS A 860 6.23 -25.67 -15.12
CA LYS A 860 5.41 -24.75 -14.30
C LYS A 860 4.75 -23.64 -15.09
N LEU A 861 4.84 -23.66 -16.42
CA LEU A 861 4.31 -22.58 -17.25
C LEU A 861 2.79 -22.50 -17.09
N ARG A 862 2.28 -21.32 -16.73
CA ARG A 862 0.83 -21.08 -16.52
C ARG A 862 0.25 -20.12 -17.54
N LYS A 863 1.07 -19.19 -18.04
CA LYS A 863 0.66 -18.11 -18.95
C LYS A 863 1.62 -18.03 -20.13
N LEU A 864 1.08 -18.11 -21.34
CA LEU A 864 1.81 -17.87 -22.58
C LEU A 864 1.17 -16.70 -23.34
N LYS A 865 2.00 -15.82 -23.90
CA LYS A 865 1.56 -14.81 -24.86
C LYS A 865 2.43 -14.86 -26.11
N LEU A 866 1.78 -14.94 -27.27
CA LEU A 866 2.38 -14.89 -28.61
C LEU A 866 1.71 -13.73 -29.36
N LEU A 867 2.37 -12.58 -29.42
CA LEU A 867 1.78 -11.34 -29.91
C LEU A 867 2.64 -10.82 -31.07
N ASN A 868 2.02 -10.40 -32.17
CA ASN A 868 2.69 -9.76 -33.30
C ASN A 868 3.91 -10.58 -33.82
N CYS A 869 3.70 -11.87 -34.10
CA CYS A 869 4.70 -12.79 -34.64
C CYS A 869 4.22 -13.35 -36.00
N PRO A 870 4.09 -12.52 -37.05
CA PRO A 870 3.36 -12.83 -38.27
C PRO A 870 3.91 -13.99 -39.10
N GLU A 871 5.20 -14.31 -39.01
CA GLU A 871 5.82 -15.42 -39.78
C GLU A 871 5.85 -16.74 -38.99
N LEU A 872 5.35 -16.77 -37.75
CA LEU A 872 5.43 -17.94 -36.87
C LEU A 872 4.46 -19.03 -37.36
N ILE A 873 5.02 -20.12 -37.86
CA ILE A 873 4.25 -21.24 -38.44
C ILE A 873 4.33 -22.49 -37.56
N LYS A 874 5.48 -22.77 -36.91
CA LYS A 874 5.68 -23.99 -36.10
C LYS A 874 5.87 -23.67 -34.63
N VAL A 875 5.15 -24.39 -33.76
CA VAL A 875 5.21 -24.28 -32.30
C VAL A 875 5.19 -25.65 -31.62
N PRO A 876 5.85 -25.83 -30.46
CA PRO A 876 5.79 -27.08 -29.72
C PRO A 876 4.46 -27.21 -28.98
N HIS A 877 4.08 -28.43 -28.62
CA HIS A 877 2.93 -28.66 -27.77
C HIS A 877 3.12 -28.02 -26.39
N LEU A 878 2.08 -27.34 -25.91
CA LEU A 878 2.14 -26.67 -24.62
C LEU A 878 1.97 -27.68 -23.47
N PRO A 879 2.71 -27.54 -22.36
CA PRO A 879 2.51 -28.41 -21.21
C PRO A 879 1.11 -28.21 -20.61
N LEU A 880 0.57 -29.28 -20.02
CA LEU A 880 -0.77 -29.29 -19.39
C LEU A 880 -0.89 -28.30 -18.21
N SER A 881 0.24 -27.79 -17.69
CA SER A 881 0.27 -26.77 -16.64
C SER A 881 -0.26 -25.40 -17.11
N VAL A 882 -0.27 -25.14 -18.42
CA VAL A 882 -0.71 -23.85 -19.00
C VAL A 882 -2.21 -23.67 -18.79
N ARG A 883 -2.59 -22.49 -18.28
CA ARG A 883 -3.98 -22.14 -17.96
C ARG A 883 -4.49 -20.94 -18.74
N LYS A 884 -3.59 -20.13 -19.28
CA LYS A 884 -3.93 -18.96 -20.08
C LYS A 884 -3.00 -18.84 -21.28
N VAL A 885 -3.59 -18.72 -22.46
CA VAL A 885 -2.88 -18.45 -23.71
C VAL A 885 -3.46 -17.19 -24.35
N SER A 886 -2.58 -16.32 -24.85
CA SER A 886 -2.95 -15.15 -25.63
C SER A 886 -2.20 -15.16 -26.97
N VAL A 887 -2.91 -15.22 -28.09
CA VAL A 887 -2.34 -15.24 -29.45
C VAL A 887 -2.86 -14.06 -30.25
N LYS A 888 -1.99 -13.28 -30.89
CA LYS A 888 -2.41 -12.17 -31.74
C LYS A 888 -1.44 -11.97 -32.89
N ASN A 889 -1.94 -11.74 -34.11
CA ASN A 889 -1.15 -11.40 -35.30
C ASN A 889 0.00 -12.39 -35.53
N THR A 890 -0.33 -13.66 -35.74
CA THR A 890 0.60 -14.78 -35.94
C THR A 890 0.34 -15.51 -37.26
N GLY A 891 1.37 -16.16 -37.82
CA GLY A 891 1.33 -16.80 -39.15
C GLY A 891 0.84 -18.25 -39.21
N PHE A 892 0.08 -18.74 -38.22
CA PHE A 892 -0.38 -20.12 -38.21
C PHE A 892 -1.24 -20.43 -39.45
N VAL A 893 -0.77 -21.33 -40.30
CA VAL A 893 -1.51 -21.90 -41.43
C VAL A 893 -1.68 -23.39 -41.18
N SER A 894 -2.89 -23.78 -40.78
CA SER A 894 -3.49 -25.12 -40.79
C SER A 894 -2.54 -26.27 -41.16
N GLN A 895 -2.10 -27.02 -40.14
CA GLN A 895 -1.65 -28.41 -40.30
C GLN A 895 -1.44 -29.07 -38.93
N LEU A 896 -2.44 -29.83 -38.41
CA LEU A 896 -2.22 -31.06 -37.64
C LEU A 896 -3.53 -31.82 -37.31
N LYS A 897 -3.41 -33.15 -37.29
CA LYS A 897 -4.45 -34.14 -36.94
C LYS A 897 -4.53 -34.32 -35.42
N LEU A 898 -5.74 -34.22 -34.88
CA LEU A 898 -6.06 -34.57 -33.49
C LEU A 898 -5.97 -36.10 -33.30
N SER A 899 -5.13 -36.58 -32.39
CA SER A 899 -5.13 -37.98 -31.95
C SER A 899 -5.74 -38.11 -30.55
N SER A 900 -6.63 -39.09 -30.39
CA SER A 900 -7.44 -39.32 -29.20
C SER A 900 -6.63 -39.85 -28.01
N SER A 901 -6.87 -39.29 -26.82
CA SER A 901 -6.59 -39.97 -25.54
C SER A 901 -7.52 -39.48 -24.44
N SER A 902 -7.90 -40.38 -23.53
CA SER A 902 -8.98 -40.20 -22.55
C SER A 902 -8.46 -39.95 -21.11
N SER A 903 -9.26 -39.18 -20.34
CA SER A 903 -9.16 -38.88 -18.90
C SER A 903 -8.11 -37.81 -18.50
N SER A 904 -8.28 -36.89 -17.53
CA SER A 904 -9.25 -36.71 -16.44
C SER A 904 -9.30 -35.22 -15.97
N LYS A 905 -10.34 -34.84 -15.21
CA LYS A 905 -10.57 -33.57 -14.46
C LYS A 905 -9.85 -32.32 -14.98
N ALA A 906 -10.46 -31.67 -15.98
CA ALA A 906 -9.94 -30.45 -16.60
C ALA A 906 -10.01 -29.22 -15.67
N CYS A 907 -8.88 -28.53 -15.50
CA CYS A 907 -8.81 -27.22 -14.82
C CYS A 907 -9.30 -26.11 -15.76
N LYS A 908 -9.98 -25.08 -15.24
CA LYS A 908 -10.44 -23.93 -16.03
C LYS A 908 -9.30 -23.33 -16.88
N PHE A 909 -9.47 -23.32 -18.21
CA PHE A 909 -8.53 -22.74 -19.17
C PHE A 909 -9.10 -21.48 -19.85
N ALA A 910 -8.26 -20.49 -20.13
CA ALA A 910 -8.64 -19.24 -20.78
C ALA A 910 -7.83 -18.97 -22.05
N LEU A 911 -8.50 -18.74 -23.18
CA LEU A 911 -7.90 -18.42 -24.46
C LEU A 911 -8.29 -16.99 -24.90
N ASP A 912 -7.31 -16.23 -25.36
CA ASP A 912 -7.48 -14.91 -25.98
C ASP A 912 -6.80 -14.96 -27.35
N THR A 913 -7.56 -14.79 -28.43
CA THR A 913 -7.03 -14.98 -29.78
C THR A 913 -7.64 -14.02 -30.80
N CYS A 914 -6.90 -13.72 -31.87
CA CYS A 914 -7.44 -13.05 -33.06
C CYS A 914 -7.79 -13.99 -34.21
N SER A 915 -7.56 -15.29 -34.03
CA SER A 915 -7.95 -16.34 -34.97
C SER A 915 -8.50 -17.56 -34.24
N ALA A 916 -9.61 -18.12 -34.72
CA ALA A 916 -10.13 -19.38 -34.19
C ALA A 916 -9.32 -20.60 -34.65
N THR A 917 -8.50 -20.48 -35.70
CA THR A 917 -7.64 -21.57 -36.20
C THR A 917 -6.67 -22.09 -35.13
N VAL A 918 -6.35 -21.27 -34.12
CA VAL A 918 -5.54 -21.67 -32.94
C VAL A 918 -6.13 -22.90 -32.21
N LEU A 919 -7.43 -23.16 -32.35
CA LEU A 919 -8.10 -24.34 -31.80
C LEU A 919 -7.86 -25.62 -32.62
N THR A 920 -7.57 -25.48 -33.91
CA THR A 920 -7.33 -26.57 -34.86
C THR A 920 -5.85 -26.74 -35.24
N ASP A 921 -4.99 -25.76 -34.92
CA ASP A 921 -3.57 -25.69 -35.31
C ASP A 921 -2.59 -26.42 -34.36
N GLY A 922 -3.05 -27.33 -33.50
CA GLY A 922 -2.18 -28.21 -32.69
C GLY A 922 -1.41 -27.55 -31.52
N LEU A 923 -1.54 -26.24 -31.32
CA LEU A 923 -0.93 -25.52 -30.17
C LEU A 923 -1.42 -26.05 -28.82
N LEU A 924 -2.71 -26.38 -28.73
CA LEU A 924 -3.35 -26.88 -27.52
C LEU A 924 -3.56 -28.40 -27.60
N HIS A 925 -3.34 -29.10 -26.49
CA HIS A 925 -3.78 -30.49 -26.38
C HIS A 925 -5.31 -30.58 -26.38
N GLN A 926 -5.88 -31.70 -26.86
CA GLN A 926 -7.32 -31.95 -26.84
C GLN A 926 -7.92 -31.71 -25.43
N GLN A 927 -7.24 -32.18 -24.39
CA GLN A 927 -7.66 -31.95 -23.00
C GLN A 927 -7.75 -30.47 -22.62
N GLN A 928 -6.87 -29.61 -23.17
CA GLN A 928 -6.90 -28.16 -22.94
C GLN A 928 -8.03 -27.49 -23.72
N VAL A 929 -8.30 -27.95 -24.96
CA VAL A 929 -9.43 -27.50 -25.79
C VAL A 929 -10.76 -27.83 -25.08
N GLU A 930 -10.91 -29.05 -24.59
CA GLU A 930 -12.07 -29.48 -23.80
C GLU A 930 -12.20 -28.74 -22.46
N ALA A 931 -11.10 -28.16 -21.94
CA ALA A 931 -11.06 -27.40 -20.69
C ALA A 931 -11.33 -25.90 -20.84
N ILE A 932 -11.44 -25.38 -22.07
CA ILE A 932 -11.62 -23.94 -22.33
C ILE A 932 -12.92 -23.49 -21.68
N ALA A 933 -12.81 -22.67 -20.63
CA ALA A 933 -13.93 -22.10 -19.92
C ALA A 933 -14.19 -20.63 -20.30
N ILE A 934 -13.15 -19.94 -20.80
CA ILE A 934 -13.21 -18.54 -21.23
C ILE A 934 -12.53 -18.41 -22.60
N LEU A 935 -13.25 -17.91 -23.59
CA LEU A 935 -12.74 -17.60 -24.92
C LEU A 935 -12.95 -16.12 -25.23
N ARG A 936 -11.87 -15.43 -25.64
CA ARG A 936 -11.92 -14.06 -26.15
C ARG A 936 -11.43 -14.06 -27.61
N LEU A 937 -12.27 -13.56 -28.50
CA LEU A 937 -12.00 -13.40 -29.93
C LEU A 937 -11.92 -11.89 -30.23
N ARG A 938 -10.82 -11.43 -30.82
CA ARG A 938 -10.60 -10.00 -31.13
C ARG A 938 -10.06 -9.82 -32.54
N ASN A 939 -10.62 -8.89 -33.33
CA ASN A 939 -10.14 -8.61 -34.70
C ASN A 939 -10.15 -9.85 -35.63
N CYS A 940 -11.14 -10.74 -35.49
CA CYS A 940 -11.24 -11.95 -36.29
C CYS A 940 -11.92 -11.64 -37.65
N GLN A 941 -11.24 -11.91 -38.78
CA GLN A 941 -11.78 -11.67 -40.13
C GLN A 941 -12.17 -12.93 -40.92
N ASP A 942 -11.47 -14.05 -40.72
CA ASP A 942 -11.59 -15.28 -41.54
C ASP A 942 -11.95 -16.54 -40.71
N VAL A 943 -12.85 -16.41 -39.73
CA VAL A 943 -13.12 -17.50 -38.78
C VAL A 943 -14.20 -18.47 -39.26
N ASN A 944 -13.87 -19.76 -39.31
CA ASN A 944 -14.84 -20.86 -39.39
C ASN A 944 -15.41 -21.17 -37.98
N PHE A 945 -16.51 -20.52 -37.61
CA PHE A 945 -17.11 -20.64 -36.28
C PHE A 945 -17.73 -22.02 -35.98
N GLN A 946 -17.82 -22.93 -36.96
CA GLN A 946 -18.29 -24.30 -36.74
C GLN A 946 -17.35 -25.10 -35.82
N GLU A 947 -16.04 -24.79 -35.82
CA GLU A 947 -15.04 -25.49 -35.00
C GLU A 947 -15.19 -25.20 -33.50
N LEU A 948 -15.84 -24.08 -33.14
CA LEU A 948 -16.12 -23.71 -31.75
C LEU A 948 -17.12 -24.65 -31.07
N GLN A 949 -17.88 -25.44 -31.84
CA GLN A 949 -18.82 -26.43 -31.31
C GLN A 949 -18.11 -27.52 -30.49
N ALA A 950 -16.81 -27.71 -30.68
CA ALA A 950 -16.01 -28.64 -29.88
C ALA A 950 -15.78 -28.17 -28.43
N LEU A 951 -16.04 -26.89 -28.12
CA LEU A 951 -15.76 -26.28 -26.81
C LEU A 951 -16.89 -26.51 -25.79
N THR A 952 -17.11 -27.78 -25.44
CA THR A 952 -18.22 -28.22 -24.58
C THR A 952 -18.19 -27.65 -23.15
N SER A 953 -17.03 -27.20 -22.65
CA SER A 953 -16.88 -26.59 -21.31
C SER A 953 -16.94 -25.06 -21.29
N LEU A 954 -17.15 -24.41 -22.44
CA LEU A 954 -17.06 -22.96 -22.56
C LEU A 954 -18.19 -22.27 -21.78
N LYS A 955 -17.82 -21.42 -20.82
CA LYS A 955 -18.78 -20.66 -19.98
C LYS A 955 -18.89 -19.20 -20.37
N ARG A 956 -17.81 -18.61 -20.88
CA ARG A 956 -17.79 -17.21 -21.29
C ARG A 956 -17.16 -17.04 -22.66
N LEU A 957 -17.90 -16.40 -23.57
CA LEU A 957 -17.47 -16.04 -24.91
C LEU A 957 -17.50 -14.52 -25.05
N GLN A 958 -16.37 -13.93 -25.42
CA GLN A 958 -16.25 -12.50 -25.72
C GLN A 958 -15.78 -12.34 -27.16
N ILE A 959 -16.53 -11.63 -28.00
CA ILE A 959 -16.19 -11.33 -29.39
C ILE A 959 -16.06 -9.82 -29.53
N SER A 960 -14.97 -9.34 -30.09
CA SER A 960 -14.77 -7.90 -30.29
C SER A 960 -14.16 -7.59 -31.66
N HIS A 961 -14.56 -6.48 -32.27
CA HIS A 961 -13.95 -5.95 -33.50
C HIS A 961 -13.85 -6.97 -34.65
N SER A 962 -14.80 -7.90 -34.76
CA SER A 962 -14.75 -9.03 -35.71
C SER A 962 -15.78 -8.88 -36.82
N SER A 963 -15.54 -9.49 -38.00
CA SER A 963 -16.41 -9.43 -39.18
C SER A 963 -17.59 -10.42 -39.15
N ILE A 964 -17.83 -11.06 -38.00
CA ILE A 964 -18.87 -12.08 -37.81
C ILE A 964 -20.26 -11.55 -38.19
N ASN A 965 -21.01 -12.32 -38.97
CA ASN A 965 -22.40 -12.02 -39.34
C ASN A 965 -23.42 -12.85 -38.52
N ASP A 966 -24.70 -12.59 -38.72
CA ASP A 966 -25.80 -13.21 -37.96
C ASP A 966 -25.82 -14.75 -38.08
N GLU A 967 -25.63 -15.29 -39.29
CA GLU A 967 -25.63 -16.74 -39.55
C GLU A 967 -24.47 -17.45 -38.86
N GLN A 968 -23.27 -16.85 -38.95
CA GLN A 968 -22.06 -17.36 -38.30
C GLN A 968 -22.21 -17.37 -36.78
N LEU A 969 -22.74 -16.29 -36.19
CA LEU A 969 -23.04 -16.23 -34.76
C LEU A 969 -24.07 -17.29 -34.35
N GLY A 970 -25.12 -17.50 -35.14
CA GLY A 970 -26.10 -18.57 -34.93
C GLY A 970 -25.49 -19.97 -34.94
N SER A 971 -24.67 -20.26 -35.93
CA SER A 971 -23.99 -21.55 -36.06
C SER A 971 -23.00 -21.83 -34.91
N CYS A 972 -22.30 -20.79 -34.44
CA CYS A 972 -21.39 -20.82 -33.29
C CYS A 972 -22.13 -21.22 -32.02
N LEU A 973 -23.24 -20.52 -31.74
CA LEU A 973 -23.97 -20.66 -30.49
C LEU A 973 -24.70 -22.00 -30.36
N ARG A 974 -25.10 -22.64 -31.46
CA ARG A 974 -25.77 -23.97 -31.45
C ARG A 974 -24.94 -25.08 -30.79
N GLY A 975 -23.60 -25.02 -30.82
CA GLY A 975 -22.74 -26.04 -30.21
C GLY A 975 -22.31 -25.78 -28.77
N LEU A 976 -22.57 -24.59 -28.21
CA LEU A 976 -21.98 -24.13 -26.94
C LEU A 976 -22.92 -24.35 -25.74
N GLN A 977 -23.21 -25.62 -25.41
CA GLN A 977 -24.23 -26.00 -24.41
C GLN A 977 -23.92 -25.62 -22.95
N ALA A 978 -22.69 -25.17 -22.64
CA ALA A 978 -22.28 -24.75 -21.30
C ALA A 978 -22.16 -23.23 -21.15
N LEU A 979 -22.46 -22.45 -22.19
CA LEU A 979 -22.24 -21.01 -22.23
C LEU A 979 -23.20 -20.29 -21.29
N THR A 980 -22.65 -19.47 -20.39
CA THR A 980 -23.41 -18.68 -19.41
C THR A 980 -23.33 -17.18 -19.64
N SER A 981 -22.33 -16.70 -20.37
CA SER A 981 -22.03 -15.28 -20.53
C SER A 981 -21.53 -15.01 -21.96
N LEU A 982 -22.23 -14.16 -22.71
CA LEU A 982 -21.91 -13.76 -24.07
C LEU A 982 -21.70 -12.25 -24.14
N GLU A 983 -20.54 -11.82 -24.60
CA GLU A 983 -20.20 -10.41 -24.80
C GLU A 983 -19.78 -10.18 -26.26
N ILE A 984 -20.40 -9.20 -26.91
CA ILE A 984 -20.13 -8.82 -28.30
C ILE A 984 -19.87 -7.32 -28.31
N SER A 985 -18.73 -6.89 -28.84
CA SER A 985 -18.40 -5.47 -28.95
C SER A 985 -17.81 -5.07 -30.29
N ASN A 986 -18.15 -3.88 -30.81
CA ASN A 986 -17.58 -3.37 -32.07
C ASN A 986 -17.71 -4.35 -33.27
N CYS A 987 -18.79 -5.12 -33.35
CA CYS A 987 -19.03 -6.09 -34.43
C CYS A 987 -20.16 -5.59 -35.34
N ASN A 988 -19.79 -4.86 -36.41
CA ASN A 988 -20.76 -4.11 -37.22
C ASN A 988 -21.48 -4.94 -38.30
N ASN A 989 -21.15 -6.23 -38.47
CA ASN A 989 -21.87 -7.11 -39.40
C ASN A 989 -23.05 -7.84 -38.74
N ILE A 990 -23.17 -7.76 -37.41
CA ILE A 990 -24.27 -8.37 -36.66
C ILE A 990 -25.43 -7.38 -36.64
N LYS A 991 -26.54 -7.77 -37.26
CA LYS A 991 -27.79 -7.00 -37.26
C LYS A 991 -28.79 -7.58 -36.26
N HIS A 992 -28.78 -8.89 -36.09
CA HIS A 992 -29.77 -9.61 -35.30
C HIS A 992 -29.12 -10.76 -34.51
N LEU A 993 -29.64 -11.02 -33.31
CA LEU A 993 -29.29 -12.25 -32.59
C LEU A 993 -30.05 -13.45 -33.21
N PRO A 994 -29.44 -14.64 -33.27
CA PRO A 994 -30.00 -15.80 -33.95
C PRO A 994 -31.34 -16.26 -33.35
N GLN A 995 -32.38 -16.41 -34.19
CA GLN A 995 -33.66 -17.05 -33.83
C GLN A 995 -33.51 -18.56 -33.96
N MET A 996 -33.56 -19.29 -32.85
CA MET A 996 -33.35 -20.73 -32.83
C MET A 996 -34.69 -21.46 -32.72
N GLU A 997 -34.97 -22.35 -33.68
CA GLU A 997 -36.20 -23.15 -33.74
C GLU A 997 -36.24 -24.28 -32.70
N SER A 998 -35.08 -24.62 -32.11
CA SER A 998 -34.93 -25.69 -31.10
C SER A 998 -34.55 -25.12 -29.71
N PRO A 999 -35.31 -25.42 -28.63
CA PRO A 999 -35.11 -24.85 -27.30
C PRO A 999 -33.87 -25.34 -26.54
N ASP A 1000 -33.16 -26.38 -26.99
CA ASP A 1000 -32.12 -27.05 -26.18
C ASP A 1000 -30.73 -26.40 -26.19
N CYS A 1001 -30.43 -25.46 -27.09
CA CYS A 1001 -29.05 -25.02 -27.34
C CYS A 1001 -28.56 -23.82 -26.49
N LEU A 1002 -29.45 -22.98 -25.94
CA LEU A 1002 -29.08 -21.70 -25.28
C LEU A 1002 -29.73 -21.51 -23.90
N THR A 1003 -30.21 -22.59 -23.28
CA THR A 1003 -30.94 -22.57 -21.99
C THR A 1003 -30.11 -22.14 -20.78
N LYS A 1004 -28.81 -21.85 -20.94
CA LYS A 1004 -27.89 -21.52 -19.85
C LYS A 1004 -27.26 -20.15 -19.93
N ILE A 1005 -27.55 -19.31 -20.93
CA ILE A 1005 -26.98 -17.96 -21.00
C ILE A 1005 -27.71 -17.06 -20.00
N HIS A 1006 -26.99 -16.54 -19.01
CA HIS A 1006 -27.51 -15.65 -17.96
C HIS A 1006 -27.16 -14.17 -18.25
N GLU A 1007 -26.02 -13.93 -18.90
CA GLU A 1007 -25.51 -12.58 -19.18
C GLU A 1007 -25.31 -12.39 -20.69
N LEU A 1008 -25.86 -11.30 -21.24
CA LEU A 1008 -25.68 -10.90 -22.64
C LEU A 1008 -25.31 -9.42 -22.73
N HIS A 1009 -24.12 -9.11 -23.24
CA HIS A 1009 -23.66 -7.74 -23.43
C HIS A 1009 -23.38 -7.47 -24.91
N ILE A 1010 -23.96 -6.41 -25.46
CA ILE A 1010 -23.74 -5.93 -26.84
C ILE A 1010 -23.34 -4.47 -26.78
N GLN A 1011 -22.14 -4.13 -27.24
CA GLN A 1011 -21.60 -2.79 -27.12
C GLN A 1011 -21.04 -2.27 -28.45
N GLN A 1012 -21.28 -1.01 -28.79
CA GLN A 1012 -20.64 -0.34 -29.94
C GLN A 1012 -20.85 -1.09 -31.28
N CYS A 1013 -21.97 -1.79 -31.46
CA CYS A 1013 -22.29 -2.50 -32.71
C CYS A 1013 -23.28 -1.65 -33.52
N SER A 1014 -22.79 -0.92 -34.53
CA SER A 1014 -23.56 0.15 -35.18
C SER A 1014 -24.74 -0.33 -36.03
N GLU A 1015 -24.66 -1.54 -36.58
CA GLU A 1015 -25.71 -2.12 -37.44
C GLU A 1015 -26.73 -2.97 -36.66
N PHE A 1016 -26.48 -3.19 -35.38
CA PHE A 1016 -27.32 -4.04 -34.53
C PHE A 1016 -28.69 -3.39 -34.30
N SER A 1017 -29.75 -4.03 -34.78
CA SER A 1017 -31.08 -3.42 -34.94
C SER A 1017 -32.24 -4.29 -34.48
N SER A 1018 -32.02 -5.52 -33.98
CA SER A 1018 -33.12 -6.38 -33.50
C SER A 1018 -32.78 -7.13 -32.22
N LEU A 1019 -33.74 -7.11 -31.31
CA LEU A 1019 -33.82 -7.83 -30.05
C LEU A 1019 -34.93 -8.88 -30.06
N ARG A 1020 -35.56 -9.15 -31.21
CA ARG A 1020 -36.74 -10.01 -31.32
C ARG A 1020 -36.50 -11.47 -30.89
N SER A 1021 -35.25 -11.90 -30.83
CA SER A 1021 -34.83 -13.24 -30.40
C SER A 1021 -34.52 -13.35 -28.90
N LEU A 1022 -34.56 -12.26 -28.12
CA LEU A 1022 -34.38 -12.32 -26.67
C LEU A 1022 -35.31 -13.32 -25.95
N PRO A 1023 -36.59 -13.50 -26.34
CA PRO A 1023 -37.45 -14.52 -25.73
C PRO A 1023 -36.94 -15.97 -25.88
N SER A 1024 -36.07 -16.23 -26.86
CA SER A 1024 -35.46 -17.56 -27.05
C SER A 1024 -34.41 -17.91 -25.98
N PHE A 1025 -33.93 -16.94 -25.19
CA PHE A 1025 -32.96 -17.14 -24.11
C PHE A 1025 -33.66 -17.27 -22.75
N VAL A 1026 -34.11 -18.48 -22.43
CA VAL A 1026 -35.01 -18.76 -21.29
C VAL A 1026 -34.37 -18.50 -19.91
N ALA A 1027 -33.05 -18.60 -19.78
CA ALA A 1027 -32.32 -18.36 -18.52
C ALA A 1027 -31.63 -16.99 -18.42
N LEU A 1028 -31.92 -16.08 -19.36
CA LEU A 1028 -31.25 -14.78 -19.44
C LEU A 1028 -31.67 -13.90 -18.28
N GLU A 1029 -30.71 -13.47 -17.44
CA GLU A 1029 -30.97 -12.65 -16.25
C GLU A 1029 -30.57 -11.18 -16.47
N SER A 1030 -29.53 -10.92 -17.25
CA SER A 1030 -28.96 -9.58 -17.44
C SER A 1030 -28.60 -9.30 -18.89
N VAL A 1031 -29.16 -8.21 -19.44
CA VAL A 1031 -28.86 -7.69 -20.78
C VAL A 1031 -28.30 -6.27 -20.69
N LEU A 1032 -27.17 -6.04 -21.35
CA LEU A 1032 -26.58 -4.71 -21.56
C LEU A 1032 -26.47 -4.44 -23.06
N ILE A 1033 -27.03 -3.34 -23.52
CA ILE A 1033 -26.92 -2.81 -24.87
C ILE A 1033 -26.37 -1.40 -24.74
N GLU A 1034 -25.21 -1.13 -25.34
CA GLU A 1034 -24.54 0.16 -25.18
C GLU A 1034 -24.03 0.68 -26.52
N ASN A 1035 -24.24 1.97 -26.82
CA ASN A 1035 -23.78 2.63 -28.05
C ASN A 1035 -24.18 1.88 -29.34
N CYS A 1036 -25.41 1.34 -29.41
CA CYS A 1036 -25.95 0.66 -30.59
C CYS A 1036 -27.06 1.54 -31.20
N SER A 1037 -26.73 2.29 -32.25
CA SER A 1037 -27.59 3.40 -32.70
C SER A 1037 -28.91 2.95 -33.34
N LYS A 1038 -28.95 1.82 -34.06
CA LYS A 1038 -30.14 1.35 -34.81
C LYS A 1038 -31.20 0.62 -34.00
N ILE A 1039 -31.11 0.66 -32.66
CA ILE A 1039 -32.13 0.09 -31.79
C ILE A 1039 -33.30 1.07 -31.69
N THR A 1040 -34.46 0.62 -32.18
CA THR A 1040 -35.73 1.35 -32.16
C THR A 1040 -36.81 0.52 -31.44
N MET A 1041 -38.04 1.01 -31.38
CA MET A 1041 -39.16 0.25 -30.80
C MET A 1041 -39.45 -1.05 -31.58
N GLU A 1042 -39.32 -1.01 -32.91
CA GLU A 1042 -39.55 -2.18 -33.77
C GLU A 1042 -38.49 -3.28 -33.59
N SER A 1043 -37.37 -2.96 -32.93
CA SER A 1043 -36.34 -3.92 -32.56
C SER A 1043 -36.84 -4.95 -31.54
N PHE A 1044 -37.85 -4.64 -30.74
CA PHE A 1044 -38.40 -5.57 -29.73
C PHE A 1044 -39.44 -6.51 -30.36
N SER A 1045 -39.56 -7.73 -29.83
CA SER A 1045 -40.60 -8.68 -30.27
C SER A 1045 -41.97 -8.32 -29.67
N THR A 1046 -43.06 -8.65 -30.36
CA THR A 1046 -44.44 -8.53 -29.82
C THR A 1046 -44.67 -9.36 -28.55
N ASN A 1047 -43.86 -10.41 -28.36
CA ASN A 1047 -43.90 -11.33 -27.22
C ASN A 1047 -42.77 -11.09 -26.20
N PHE A 1048 -42.25 -9.85 -26.12
CA PHE A 1048 -41.11 -9.53 -25.26
C PHE A 1048 -41.39 -9.77 -23.76
N ASN A 1049 -42.66 -9.67 -23.37
CA ASN A 1049 -43.17 -9.95 -22.02
C ASN A 1049 -43.06 -11.42 -21.56
N ILE A 1050 -42.76 -12.37 -22.45
CA ILE A 1050 -42.73 -13.82 -22.13
C ILE A 1050 -41.44 -14.25 -21.43
N ASN A 1051 -40.34 -13.46 -21.48
CA ASN A 1051 -39.05 -13.86 -20.90
C ASN A 1051 -39.06 -13.79 -19.36
N SER A 1052 -39.41 -14.89 -18.69
CA SER A 1052 -39.63 -14.94 -17.23
C SER A 1052 -38.38 -14.94 -16.34
N SER A 1053 -37.18 -14.91 -16.93
CA SER A 1053 -35.90 -14.93 -16.18
C SER A 1053 -35.19 -13.58 -16.18
N LEU A 1054 -35.51 -12.67 -17.11
CA LEU A 1054 -34.80 -11.40 -17.27
C LEU A 1054 -35.06 -10.50 -16.07
N ARG A 1055 -34.00 -10.15 -15.33
CA ARG A 1055 -34.04 -9.29 -14.14
C ARG A 1055 -33.48 -7.90 -14.41
N LYS A 1056 -32.49 -7.77 -15.29
CA LYS A 1056 -31.84 -6.50 -15.60
C LYS A 1056 -31.76 -6.26 -17.11
N LEU A 1057 -32.24 -5.10 -17.54
CA LEU A 1057 -32.06 -4.59 -18.89
C LEU A 1057 -31.42 -3.20 -18.81
N SER A 1058 -30.30 -2.99 -19.50
CA SER A 1058 -29.63 -1.71 -19.57
C SER A 1058 -29.43 -1.32 -21.03
N ILE A 1059 -29.99 -0.19 -21.45
CA ILE A 1059 -29.84 0.39 -22.78
C ILE A 1059 -29.20 1.77 -22.59
N ILE A 1060 -27.98 1.92 -23.08
CA ILE A 1060 -27.14 3.09 -22.81
C ILE A 1060 -26.66 3.68 -24.14
N ASN A 1061 -26.82 4.97 -24.34
CA ASN A 1061 -26.41 5.73 -25.53
C ASN A 1061 -26.94 5.15 -26.86
N CYS A 1062 -28.17 4.65 -26.88
CA CYS A 1062 -28.86 4.20 -28.10
C CYS A 1062 -29.76 5.33 -28.62
N SER A 1063 -29.23 6.17 -29.52
CA SER A 1063 -29.80 7.46 -29.88
C SER A 1063 -31.10 7.43 -30.70
N GLU A 1064 -31.41 6.33 -31.40
CA GLU A 1064 -32.62 6.21 -32.23
C GLU A 1064 -33.80 5.55 -31.48
N LEU A 1065 -33.64 5.20 -30.20
CA LEU A 1065 -34.72 4.62 -29.41
C LEU A 1065 -35.69 5.72 -28.96
N GLU A 1066 -36.83 5.82 -29.65
CA GLU A 1066 -37.84 6.88 -29.44
C GLU A 1066 -39.06 6.46 -28.62
N SER A 1067 -39.32 5.15 -28.52
CA SER A 1067 -40.43 4.58 -27.75
C SER A 1067 -40.09 3.18 -27.23
N LEU A 1068 -40.72 2.78 -26.13
CA LEU A 1068 -40.61 1.47 -25.50
C LEU A 1068 -41.67 0.49 -26.02
N PRO A 1069 -41.43 -0.83 -25.94
CA PRO A 1069 -42.43 -1.84 -26.26
C PRO A 1069 -43.63 -1.77 -25.30
N SER A 1070 -44.79 -2.25 -25.75
CA SER A 1070 -46.05 -2.23 -24.99
C SER A 1070 -46.10 -3.17 -23.77
N GLY A 1071 -45.04 -3.94 -23.51
CA GLY A 1071 -44.94 -4.81 -22.34
C GLY A 1071 -43.54 -5.38 -22.12
N PHE A 1072 -43.03 -5.23 -20.90
CA PHE A 1072 -41.81 -5.86 -20.42
C PHE A 1072 -42.11 -7.19 -19.71
N PRO A 1073 -41.10 -8.06 -19.48
CA PRO A 1073 -41.31 -9.26 -18.69
C PRO A 1073 -41.58 -8.93 -17.21
N SER A 1074 -42.47 -9.68 -16.56
CA SER A 1074 -42.84 -9.49 -15.15
C SER A 1074 -41.70 -9.77 -14.17
N SER A 1075 -40.66 -10.50 -14.59
CA SER A 1075 -39.46 -10.78 -13.81
C SER A 1075 -38.45 -9.62 -13.78
N LEU A 1076 -38.64 -8.60 -14.63
CA LEU A 1076 -37.70 -7.48 -14.74
C LEU A 1076 -37.70 -6.67 -13.44
N GLN A 1077 -36.53 -6.45 -12.88
CA GLN A 1077 -36.31 -5.72 -11.62
C GLN A 1077 -35.58 -4.39 -11.83
N VAL A 1078 -34.76 -4.29 -12.89
CA VAL A 1078 -33.92 -3.13 -13.18
C VAL A 1078 -33.98 -2.79 -14.66
N LEU A 1079 -34.34 -1.53 -14.98
CA LEU A 1079 -34.32 -0.98 -16.32
C LEU A 1079 -33.48 0.30 -16.30
N HIS A 1080 -32.32 0.29 -16.95
CA HIS A 1080 -31.50 1.49 -17.12
C HIS A 1080 -31.65 1.99 -18.55
N LEU A 1081 -32.07 3.24 -18.69
CA LEU A 1081 -32.12 3.96 -19.96
C LEU A 1081 -31.25 5.21 -19.79
N ILE A 1082 -30.12 5.27 -20.48
CA ILE A 1082 -29.17 6.39 -20.34
C ILE A 1082 -28.84 6.88 -21.75
N GLY A 1083 -28.84 8.19 -22.01
CA GLY A 1083 -28.45 8.75 -23.31
C GLY A 1083 -29.27 8.24 -24.51
N CYS A 1084 -30.53 7.83 -24.32
CA CYS A 1084 -31.46 7.49 -25.41
C CYS A 1084 -32.10 8.78 -26.00
N LYS A 1085 -32.97 8.68 -27.02
CA LYS A 1085 -33.50 9.88 -27.71
C LYS A 1085 -34.16 10.85 -26.71
N PRO A 1086 -33.86 12.17 -26.76
CA PRO A 1086 -34.38 13.12 -25.78
C PRO A 1086 -35.89 13.09 -25.62
N THR A 1087 -36.63 12.92 -26.72
CA THR A 1087 -38.11 12.82 -26.70
C THR A 1087 -38.66 11.65 -25.90
N LEU A 1088 -37.93 10.54 -25.83
CA LEU A 1088 -38.25 9.39 -24.97
C LEU A 1088 -37.87 9.69 -23.52
N MET A 1089 -36.68 10.24 -23.32
CA MET A 1089 -36.15 10.54 -21.99
C MET A 1089 -37.00 11.58 -21.26
N ASP A 1090 -37.48 12.61 -21.96
CA ASP A 1090 -38.36 13.66 -21.42
C ASP A 1090 -39.70 13.08 -20.95
N GLN A 1091 -40.34 12.22 -21.75
CA GLN A 1091 -41.59 11.53 -21.39
C GLN A 1091 -41.42 10.60 -20.18
N LEU A 1092 -40.26 9.95 -20.04
CA LEU A 1092 -39.98 9.09 -18.90
C LEU A 1092 -39.60 9.89 -17.64
N GLN A 1093 -38.96 11.06 -17.79
CA GLN A 1093 -38.57 11.92 -16.67
C GLN A 1093 -39.76 12.63 -16.03
N LEU A 1094 -40.70 13.11 -16.84
CA LEU A 1094 -41.89 13.82 -16.35
C LEU A 1094 -42.86 12.89 -15.60
N LYS A 1095 -42.67 11.57 -15.72
CA LYS A 1095 -43.57 10.53 -15.19
C LYS A 1095 -45.02 10.73 -15.64
N ASP A 1096 -45.18 11.37 -16.80
CA ASP A 1096 -46.43 11.60 -17.50
C ASP A 1096 -46.22 11.30 -18.99
N GLY A 1097 -47.28 10.86 -19.66
CA GLY A 1097 -47.22 10.51 -21.09
C GLY A 1097 -47.21 9.01 -21.41
N LEU A 1098 -47.38 8.73 -22.69
CA LEU A 1098 -47.67 7.40 -23.22
C LEU A 1098 -46.56 6.38 -22.97
N GLU A 1099 -45.30 6.81 -22.90
CA GLU A 1099 -44.15 5.92 -22.65
C GLU A 1099 -43.99 5.56 -21.17
N TRP A 1100 -44.33 6.48 -20.25
CA TRP A 1100 -44.35 6.18 -18.81
C TRP A 1100 -45.46 5.17 -18.49
N ASP A 1101 -46.63 5.31 -19.12
CA ASP A 1101 -47.76 4.39 -18.93
C ASP A 1101 -47.44 2.94 -19.30
N LYS A 1102 -46.46 2.71 -20.19
CA LYS A 1102 -46.00 1.35 -20.55
C LYS A 1102 -45.16 0.68 -19.47
N ILE A 1103 -44.58 1.46 -18.55
CA ILE A 1103 -43.67 0.94 -17.52
C ILE A 1103 -44.11 1.24 -16.07
N LYS A 1104 -45.13 2.10 -15.87
CA LYS A 1104 -45.61 2.53 -14.55
C LYS A 1104 -46.09 1.40 -13.64
N ASP A 1105 -46.63 0.34 -14.24
CA ASP A 1105 -47.19 -0.81 -13.53
C ASP A 1105 -46.14 -1.90 -13.22
N PHE A 1106 -44.89 -1.71 -13.70
CA PHE A 1106 -43.78 -2.61 -13.42
C PHE A 1106 -43.04 -2.21 -12.14
N THR A 1107 -42.79 -3.16 -11.22
CA THR A 1107 -42.01 -2.93 -9.99
C THR A 1107 -40.51 -2.92 -10.28
N VAL A 1108 -40.06 -1.97 -11.11
CA VAL A 1108 -38.70 -1.90 -11.66
C VAL A 1108 -37.95 -0.67 -11.11
N MET A 1109 -36.69 -0.82 -10.71
CA MET A 1109 -35.79 0.32 -10.54
C MET A 1109 -35.45 0.90 -11.91
N LEU A 1110 -36.07 2.04 -12.23
CA LEU A 1110 -35.84 2.78 -13.46
C LEU A 1110 -34.82 3.90 -13.20
N THR A 1111 -33.68 3.84 -13.89
CA THR A 1111 -32.68 4.92 -13.92
C THR A 1111 -32.69 5.56 -15.29
N VAL A 1112 -33.13 6.81 -15.37
CA VAL A 1112 -33.19 7.65 -16.58
C VAL A 1112 -32.20 8.81 -16.41
N CYS A 1113 -31.10 8.80 -17.17
CA CYS A 1113 -30.12 9.89 -17.18
C CYS A 1113 -29.93 10.40 -18.62
N ILE A 1114 -30.13 11.71 -18.82
CA ILE A 1114 -29.90 12.39 -20.12
C ILE A 1114 -28.40 12.38 -20.44
#